data_AF-A0AAN8BD39-F1
#
_entry.id   AF-A0AAN8BD39-F1
#
_cell.length_a   1.000
_cell.length_b   1.000
_cell.length_c   1.000
_cell.angle_alpha   90.00
_cell.angle_beta   90.00
_cell.angle_gamma   90.00
#
_symmetry.space_group_name_H-M   'P 1'
#
loop_
_entity.id
_entity.type
_entity.pdbx_description
1 polymer ?
#
loop_
_entity_poly.entity_id
_entity_poly.type
_entity_poly.pdbx_seq_one_letter_code
_entity_poly.pdbx_strand_id
1 'polypeptide(L)'
;MDNCDLEKLSVSVGKLLPAFTPQVTDYRVTVESNVNKVSMKLITSDCGASYNILCGDGSSTINLNDGLTRVDIEVIAEDGTVKKYCVEITKLSAKVAALSDLALDGDIPRNPAFCTKIYEYNSVVPFHCNAVTLLPKVLDRNIKVAVNQRESSQPVLLNYGDSVVEISVRSADGSNSQVYTLLVTRELIPMAVTFTDGKQQLDYECPVSLTAFYRPISIKHSDPKHIFSRPYIEMLARRSKVDPLSDGPLGDGWKVVEMDLDRKMSDALVKCFFNYRGCVSEMKLSELGLHSLDCPHRPTGELDAKDVTETDWYKKHFASSSCLEIDTKHTLEVRNWEKRRHITEGEDSVEELCASAQDHLKLYRQRLPKPGDVLQYEEGQSPLYSLEQAAVLHASAIRLSSREARLHFLLGLSLEEQHYATEMYGLSRKADRGRDELSDAKSTARQDDILAVCKLHGFLGRPTAENQLQALDKEYQQLRDQGQSGKADYVQTLYIWLSKKSGKDSSAAVRDEGSGLHRALMKYLDAWFLSPDSWEFSLHTGRLLLLQGRGGEALQHLQSGLALRPLHPALRFFTGLALLHQEQKASEDTEKEAALLLHQGLEHFVRQRCSNSRVEQDPSDPLSSRSTQFLRGLLTLGQLQQKHTLSLQAMSAEQVYHIVAVLSAQSVSQCVCRGEAVVQLEWVLLDAHFALLQRLIQDQAGMERQSLVAKRCQALTALIRLASIAPCQELLDMQERVCQLAVLTTPRDSPALCLLGRAQLAQYDNNPNSEKSKEALRDACLSFQASIELEHKTLSGEPLEQLTKQKWWQERQEAANQKAAKPSISQPVGVKGPSDTGGARRGAKQSRGGPAPIRGGRAAQPAARAPAARGRAGAAAKPDRSAKPSTSITKPQLPTSSSQQEGQSNTVEAAEEPAVDDTVIVSGPMNRSSHVSRLGLARALTRSSDTQERARQLYQEVIAMAPGVHDAYIELVQLLEESDPQAAVEVYCRFPLKPVAEQSFEDAFITGEIVRLLMALELYDHLLLGPSLVAYGKVMGLSCLEKYIDILDDKCMTKLLMSVYAKINDRPEDDQEMLDFFKFKCWI
;
A
#
# COMPACT_ATOMS: atom_id res chain seq x y z
N MET A 1 -21.49 -21.46 -78.68
CA MET A 1 -21.24 -20.23 -77.88
C MET A 1 -20.34 -20.67 -76.75
N ASP A 2 -19.22 -20.00 -76.59
CA ASP A 2 -18.00 -20.75 -76.28
C ASP A 2 -17.58 -20.42 -74.84
N ASN A 3 -18.52 -20.64 -73.91
CA ASN A 3 -18.44 -20.19 -72.52
C ASN A 3 -18.41 -21.35 -71.52
N CYS A 4 -17.30 -21.48 -70.80
CA CYS A 4 -17.03 -22.48 -69.78
C CYS A 4 -17.32 -21.99 -68.33
N ASP A 5 -18.02 -20.87 -68.17
CA ASP A 5 -18.43 -20.35 -66.86
C ASP A 5 -19.65 -21.10 -66.28
N LEU A 6 -19.69 -21.30 -64.96
CA LEU A 6 -20.93 -21.67 -64.25
C LEU A 6 -21.87 -20.44 -64.13
N GLU A 7 -23.15 -20.61 -64.45
CA GLU A 7 -24.20 -19.65 -64.07
C GLU A 7 -24.44 -19.70 -62.55
N LYS A 8 -24.28 -20.90 -61.96
CA LYS A 8 -24.55 -21.14 -60.55
C LYS A 8 -23.70 -22.25 -59.97
N LEU A 9 -22.97 -21.92 -58.90
CA LEU A 9 -22.48 -22.86 -57.89
C LEU A 9 -23.26 -22.62 -56.59
N SER A 10 -23.82 -23.67 -56.00
CA SER A 10 -24.49 -23.59 -54.70
C SER A 10 -24.41 -24.92 -53.94
N VAL A 11 -24.39 -24.84 -52.60
CA VAL A 11 -24.08 -25.96 -51.72
C VAL A 11 -25.20 -26.13 -50.69
N SER A 12 -25.61 -27.35 -50.39
CA SER A 12 -26.82 -27.62 -49.57
C SER A 12 -26.71 -27.23 -48.09
N VAL A 13 -25.49 -27.15 -47.55
CA VAL A 13 -25.22 -26.75 -46.15
C VAL A 13 -23.96 -25.88 -46.14
N GLY A 14 -23.95 -24.86 -45.28
CA GLY A 14 -22.88 -23.86 -45.21
C GLY A 14 -23.11 -22.68 -46.16
N LYS A 15 -22.09 -21.84 -46.34
CA LYS A 15 -22.05 -20.73 -47.31
C LYS A 15 -20.72 -20.76 -48.05
N LEU A 16 -20.74 -20.44 -49.34
CA LEU A 16 -19.53 -20.21 -50.14
C LEU A 16 -18.88 -18.91 -49.70
N LEU A 17 -17.56 -18.93 -49.53
CA LEU A 17 -16.70 -17.79 -49.28
C LEU A 17 -15.57 -17.77 -50.33
N PRO A 18 -15.49 -16.76 -51.22
CA PRO A 18 -16.43 -15.64 -51.37
C PRO A 18 -17.82 -16.10 -51.86
N ALA A 19 -18.78 -15.18 -51.91
CA ALA A 19 -20.05 -15.46 -52.57
C ALA A 19 -19.82 -15.78 -54.06
N PHE A 20 -20.63 -16.67 -54.64
CA PHE A 20 -20.41 -17.16 -56.00
C PHE A 20 -20.45 -16.04 -57.05
N THR A 21 -19.43 -15.99 -57.90
CA THR A 21 -19.36 -15.20 -59.13
C THR A 21 -18.66 -16.06 -60.19
N PRO A 22 -19.12 -16.07 -61.46
CA PRO A 22 -18.56 -16.98 -62.46
C PRO A 22 -17.05 -16.84 -62.70
N GLN A 23 -16.48 -15.68 -62.37
CA GLN A 23 -15.07 -15.34 -62.56
C GLN A 23 -14.15 -15.88 -61.46
N VAL A 24 -14.66 -16.17 -60.25
CA VAL A 24 -13.86 -16.74 -59.16
C VAL A 24 -13.89 -18.27 -59.27
N THR A 25 -12.71 -18.88 -59.28
CA THR A 25 -12.52 -20.33 -59.36
C THR A 25 -12.57 -21.01 -57.99
N ASP A 26 -12.05 -20.35 -56.95
CA ASP A 26 -11.75 -20.99 -55.66
C ASP A 26 -12.69 -20.53 -54.55
N TYR A 27 -13.31 -21.51 -53.88
CA TYR A 27 -14.31 -21.30 -52.84
C TYR A 27 -14.04 -22.10 -51.58
N ARG A 28 -14.45 -21.56 -50.43
CA ARG A 28 -14.41 -22.25 -49.13
C ARG A 28 -15.80 -22.40 -48.54
N VAL A 29 -16.04 -23.53 -47.86
CA VAL A 29 -17.26 -23.80 -47.09
C VAL A 29 -16.86 -24.50 -45.79
N THR A 30 -17.40 -24.08 -44.64
CA THR A 30 -17.28 -24.81 -43.37
C THR A 30 -18.63 -25.38 -42.97
N VAL A 31 -18.67 -26.63 -42.48
CA VAL A 31 -19.89 -27.33 -42.04
C VAL A 31 -19.75 -27.96 -40.66
N GLU A 32 -20.87 -28.07 -39.94
CA GLU A 32 -20.95 -28.68 -38.61
C GLU A 32 -20.59 -30.18 -38.64
N SER A 33 -20.12 -30.73 -37.52
CA SER A 33 -19.61 -32.10 -37.42
C SER A 33 -20.67 -33.18 -37.63
N ASN A 34 -21.95 -32.85 -37.43
CA ASN A 34 -23.09 -33.70 -37.74
C ASN A 34 -23.35 -33.84 -39.27
N VAL A 35 -22.73 -33.00 -40.11
CA VAL A 35 -22.92 -32.98 -41.57
C VAL A 35 -22.03 -34.03 -42.24
N ASN A 36 -22.54 -35.27 -42.33
CA ASN A 36 -21.82 -36.38 -42.96
C ASN A 36 -21.87 -36.38 -44.50
N LYS A 37 -22.72 -35.56 -45.12
CA LYS A 37 -22.80 -35.39 -46.58
C LYS A 37 -23.31 -34.02 -46.99
N VAL A 38 -22.88 -33.56 -48.16
CA VAL A 38 -23.25 -32.28 -48.77
C VAL A 38 -23.57 -32.49 -50.25
N SER A 39 -24.63 -31.87 -50.76
CA SER A 39 -24.96 -31.90 -52.20
C SER A 39 -24.73 -30.54 -52.86
N MET A 40 -24.05 -30.54 -54.00
CA MET A 40 -23.85 -29.37 -54.84
C MET A 40 -24.97 -29.24 -55.89
N LYS A 41 -25.32 -28.01 -56.24
CA LYS A 41 -26.19 -27.69 -57.37
C LYS A 41 -25.47 -26.73 -58.31
N LEU A 42 -25.14 -27.27 -59.48
CA LEU A 42 -24.36 -26.66 -60.56
C LEU A 42 -25.27 -26.35 -61.75
N ILE A 43 -25.05 -25.20 -62.40
CA ILE A 43 -25.67 -24.82 -63.68
C ILE A 43 -24.59 -24.12 -64.52
N THR A 44 -24.45 -24.49 -65.78
CA THR A 44 -23.53 -23.86 -66.76
C THR A 44 -24.14 -22.59 -67.35
N SER A 45 -23.30 -21.62 -67.73
CA SER A 45 -23.74 -20.36 -68.36
C SER A 45 -24.13 -20.56 -69.83
N ASP A 46 -23.61 -21.60 -70.47
CA ASP A 46 -24.07 -22.05 -71.78
C ASP A 46 -24.84 -23.36 -71.68
N CYS A 47 -25.81 -23.54 -72.57
CA CYS A 47 -26.60 -24.75 -72.73
C CYS A 47 -25.87 -25.86 -73.50
N GLY A 48 -24.84 -25.53 -74.29
CA GLY A 48 -23.95 -26.50 -74.93
C GLY A 48 -22.78 -26.93 -74.04
N ALA A 49 -22.48 -26.19 -72.98
CA ALA A 49 -21.42 -26.53 -72.03
C ALA A 49 -21.83 -27.68 -71.10
N SER A 50 -20.84 -28.50 -70.73
CA SER A 50 -20.99 -29.62 -69.78
C SER A 50 -20.10 -29.42 -68.55
N TYR A 51 -20.38 -30.15 -67.46
CA TYR A 51 -19.50 -30.17 -66.30
C TYR A 51 -19.28 -31.59 -65.78
N ASN A 52 -18.15 -31.80 -65.10
CA ASN A 52 -17.78 -33.03 -64.42
C ASN A 52 -17.24 -32.71 -63.02
N ILE A 53 -17.49 -33.58 -62.05
CA ILE A 53 -16.96 -33.46 -60.67
C ILE A 53 -15.83 -34.47 -60.54
N LEU A 54 -14.60 -33.98 -60.39
CA LEU A 54 -13.37 -34.79 -60.46
C LEU A 54 -13.05 -35.54 -59.15
N CYS A 55 -13.98 -35.59 -58.20
CA CYS A 55 -13.79 -36.19 -56.89
C CYS A 55 -14.87 -37.25 -56.59
N GLY A 56 -14.45 -38.37 -56.00
CA GLY A 56 -15.35 -39.47 -55.62
C GLY A 56 -15.81 -40.31 -56.81
N ASP A 57 -17.11 -40.54 -56.89
CA ASP A 57 -17.83 -41.30 -57.93
C ASP A 57 -18.40 -40.38 -59.05
N GLY A 58 -18.03 -39.10 -59.06
CA GLY A 58 -18.62 -38.07 -59.93
C GLY A 58 -20.00 -37.58 -59.48
N SER A 59 -20.50 -38.04 -58.32
CA SER A 59 -21.79 -37.62 -57.78
C SER A 59 -21.79 -36.16 -57.35
N SER A 60 -22.93 -35.49 -57.55
CA SER A 60 -23.20 -34.17 -56.96
C SER A 60 -23.41 -34.23 -55.44
N THR A 61 -23.47 -35.42 -54.82
CA THR A 61 -23.56 -35.62 -53.36
C THR A 61 -22.29 -36.25 -52.82
N ILE A 62 -21.61 -35.50 -51.95
CA ILE A 62 -20.26 -35.78 -51.49
C ILE A 62 -20.31 -36.11 -49.99
N ASN A 63 -19.75 -37.27 -49.63
CA ASN A 63 -19.64 -37.70 -48.23
C ASN A 63 -18.42 -37.02 -47.58
N LEU A 64 -18.56 -36.59 -46.32
CA LEU A 64 -17.55 -35.78 -45.63
C LEU A 64 -16.94 -36.48 -44.41
N ASN A 65 -15.64 -36.72 -44.50
CA ASN A 65 -14.79 -37.03 -43.36
C ASN A 65 -14.42 -35.74 -42.60
N ASP A 66 -13.99 -35.87 -41.34
CA ASP A 66 -13.55 -34.75 -40.53
C ASP A 66 -12.30 -34.08 -41.14
N GLY A 67 -12.28 -32.74 -41.19
CA GLY A 67 -11.20 -31.98 -41.83
C GLY A 67 -11.55 -31.49 -43.24
N LEU A 68 -10.52 -31.31 -44.08
CA LEU A 68 -10.64 -30.71 -45.41
C LEU A 68 -10.93 -31.77 -46.50
N THR A 69 -12.04 -31.59 -47.22
CA THR A 69 -12.37 -32.28 -48.47
C THR A 69 -12.31 -31.26 -49.60
N ARG A 70 -11.47 -31.49 -50.62
CA ARG A 70 -11.45 -30.68 -51.84
C ARG A 70 -12.36 -31.28 -52.90
N VAL A 71 -12.98 -30.41 -53.70
CA VAL A 71 -13.89 -30.78 -54.78
C VAL A 71 -13.56 -29.94 -56.01
N ASP A 72 -12.92 -30.56 -56.98
CA ASP A 72 -12.62 -29.92 -58.26
C ASP A 72 -13.75 -30.20 -59.26
N ILE A 73 -14.27 -29.14 -59.87
CA ILE A 73 -15.34 -29.16 -60.87
C ILE A 73 -14.74 -28.66 -62.18
N GLU A 74 -14.82 -29.48 -63.22
CA GLU A 74 -14.33 -29.17 -64.56
C GLU A 74 -15.51 -28.84 -65.47
N VAL A 75 -15.50 -27.66 -66.09
CA VAL A 75 -16.54 -27.19 -67.01
C VAL A 75 -15.93 -27.08 -68.40
N ILE A 76 -16.60 -27.66 -69.40
CA ILE A 76 -16.10 -27.81 -70.77
C ILE A 76 -17.15 -27.20 -71.72
N ALA A 77 -16.74 -26.19 -72.49
CA ALA A 77 -17.56 -25.54 -73.50
C ALA A 77 -17.58 -26.31 -74.84
N GLU A 78 -18.46 -25.92 -75.77
CA GLU A 78 -18.66 -26.60 -77.07
C GLU A 78 -17.38 -26.66 -77.94
N ASP A 79 -16.48 -25.70 -77.79
CA ASP A 79 -15.19 -25.60 -78.48
C ASP A 79 -14.08 -26.46 -77.85
N GLY A 80 -14.35 -27.06 -76.68
CA GLY A 80 -13.38 -27.79 -75.87
C GLY A 80 -12.58 -26.92 -74.89
N THR A 81 -12.89 -25.63 -74.74
CA THR A 81 -12.26 -24.79 -73.71
C THR A 81 -12.71 -25.22 -72.32
N VAL A 82 -11.75 -25.37 -71.41
CA VAL A 82 -11.94 -25.93 -70.07
C VAL A 82 -11.68 -24.90 -68.97
N LYS A 83 -12.61 -24.79 -68.01
CA LYS A 83 -12.45 -24.02 -66.77
C LYS A 83 -12.59 -24.93 -65.55
N LYS A 84 -11.86 -24.64 -64.48
CA LYS A 84 -11.94 -25.41 -63.22
C LYS A 84 -12.37 -24.53 -62.06
N TYR A 85 -13.27 -25.06 -61.23
CA TYR A 85 -13.70 -24.45 -59.98
C TYR A 85 -13.35 -25.40 -58.83
N CYS A 86 -12.67 -24.91 -57.80
CA CYS A 86 -12.31 -25.67 -56.61
C CYS A 86 -13.20 -25.26 -55.44
N VAL A 87 -13.76 -26.24 -54.72
CA VAL A 87 -14.49 -26.01 -53.46
C VAL A 87 -13.81 -26.75 -52.32
N GLU A 88 -13.17 -26.00 -51.43
CA GLU A 88 -12.59 -26.48 -50.18
C GLU A 88 -13.67 -26.58 -49.09
N ILE A 89 -14.22 -27.77 -48.88
CA ILE A 89 -15.21 -28.04 -47.82
C ILE A 89 -14.48 -28.53 -46.57
N THR A 90 -14.58 -27.77 -45.47
CA THR A 90 -14.04 -28.16 -44.16
C THR A 90 -15.16 -28.62 -43.24
N LYS A 91 -15.17 -29.91 -42.88
CA LYS A 91 -16.05 -30.46 -41.85
C LYS A 91 -15.39 -30.34 -40.49
N LEU A 92 -16.09 -29.75 -39.53
CA LEU A 92 -15.63 -29.70 -38.13
C LEU A 92 -15.60 -31.12 -37.52
N SER A 93 -14.66 -31.40 -36.61
CA SER A 93 -14.61 -32.71 -35.95
C SER A 93 -15.42 -32.73 -34.66
N ALA A 94 -16.26 -33.76 -34.51
CA ALA A 94 -17.19 -33.88 -33.37
C ALA A 94 -16.48 -33.98 -32.01
N LYS A 95 -15.20 -34.36 -32.01
CA LYS A 95 -14.33 -34.54 -30.83
C LYS A 95 -13.76 -33.24 -30.25
N VAL A 96 -13.92 -32.11 -30.94
CA VAL A 96 -13.32 -30.83 -30.50
C VAL A 96 -14.14 -30.23 -29.36
N ALA A 97 -13.50 -30.06 -28.20
CA ALA A 97 -14.05 -29.34 -27.05
C ALA A 97 -13.30 -28.01 -26.88
N ALA A 98 -13.63 -27.00 -27.69
CA ALA A 98 -12.95 -25.70 -27.66
C ALA A 98 -13.93 -24.55 -27.93
N LEU A 99 -13.68 -23.40 -27.31
CA LEU A 99 -14.34 -22.14 -27.67
C LEU A 99 -13.70 -21.56 -28.94
N SER A 100 -14.49 -20.83 -29.73
CA SER A 100 -14.03 -20.04 -30.86
C SER A 100 -13.81 -18.57 -30.50
N ASP A 101 -14.51 -18.09 -29.49
CA ASP A 101 -14.38 -16.79 -28.83
C ASP A 101 -15.02 -16.88 -27.43
N LEU A 102 -14.66 -15.98 -26.54
CA LEU A 102 -15.20 -15.85 -25.19
C LEU A 102 -15.30 -14.37 -24.85
N ALA A 103 -16.39 -13.70 -25.23
CA ALA A 103 -16.58 -12.30 -24.89
C ALA A 103 -17.18 -12.14 -23.47
N LEU A 104 -17.01 -10.95 -22.91
CA LEU A 104 -17.77 -10.45 -21.76
C LEU A 104 -18.70 -9.34 -22.28
N ASP A 105 -19.89 -9.24 -21.70
CA ASP A 105 -20.80 -8.14 -22.02
C ASP A 105 -20.22 -6.78 -21.55
N GLY A 106 -20.58 -5.69 -22.23
CA GLY A 106 -20.08 -4.33 -21.93
C GLY A 106 -18.60 -4.08 -22.30
N ASP A 107 -18.08 -4.72 -23.34
CA ASP A 107 -16.72 -4.53 -23.90
C ASP A 107 -15.56 -4.67 -22.89
N ILE A 108 -15.75 -5.50 -21.85
CA ILE A 108 -14.73 -5.73 -20.82
C ILE A 108 -13.52 -6.48 -21.43
N PRO A 109 -12.30 -5.91 -21.39
CA PRO A 109 -11.11 -6.54 -21.96
C PRO A 109 -10.66 -7.77 -21.15
N ARG A 110 -10.03 -8.71 -21.86
CA ARG A 110 -9.38 -9.90 -21.30
C ARG A 110 -7.87 -9.77 -21.48
N ASN A 111 -7.12 -10.21 -20.49
CA ASN A 111 -5.67 -10.33 -20.55
C ASN A 111 -5.27 -11.79 -20.25
N PRO A 112 -4.65 -12.52 -21.20
CA PRO A 112 -4.37 -12.11 -22.58
C PRO A 112 -5.63 -11.99 -23.44
N ALA A 113 -5.49 -11.50 -24.67
CA ALA A 113 -6.55 -11.58 -25.68
C ALA A 113 -6.94 -13.05 -25.95
N PHE A 114 -8.21 -13.29 -26.33
CA PHE A 114 -8.71 -14.66 -26.48
C PHE A 114 -7.96 -15.44 -27.57
N CYS A 115 -7.58 -16.68 -27.25
CA CYS A 115 -6.93 -17.63 -28.13
C CYS A 115 -7.36 -19.04 -27.71
N THR A 116 -7.78 -19.88 -28.66
CA THR A 116 -8.42 -21.18 -28.37
C THR A 116 -7.56 -22.14 -27.53
N LYS A 117 -6.23 -21.95 -27.53
CA LYS A 117 -5.22 -22.73 -26.79
C LYS A 117 -4.83 -22.15 -25.42
N ILE A 118 -5.35 -20.97 -25.05
CA ILE A 118 -5.09 -20.36 -23.74
C ILE A 118 -6.31 -20.64 -22.86
N TYR A 119 -6.08 -21.23 -21.69
CA TYR A 119 -7.13 -21.69 -20.78
C TYR A 119 -7.30 -20.82 -19.53
N GLU A 120 -6.42 -19.83 -19.32
CA GLU A 120 -6.47 -18.90 -18.18
C GLU A 120 -6.55 -17.45 -18.66
N TYR A 121 -7.50 -16.70 -18.11
CA TYR A 121 -7.77 -15.31 -18.45
C TYR A 121 -7.98 -14.45 -17.21
N ASN A 122 -7.61 -13.18 -17.31
CA ASN A 122 -7.86 -12.17 -16.28
C ASN A 122 -8.66 -11.00 -16.88
N SER A 123 -9.66 -10.51 -16.15
CA SER A 123 -10.42 -9.29 -16.49
C SER A 123 -10.62 -8.41 -15.26
N VAL A 124 -10.53 -7.09 -15.45
CA VAL A 124 -10.73 -6.09 -14.38
C VAL A 124 -11.99 -5.28 -14.65
N VAL A 125 -12.90 -5.26 -13.69
CA VAL A 125 -14.21 -4.57 -13.79
C VAL A 125 -14.35 -3.46 -12.76
N PRO A 126 -15.17 -2.41 -13.01
CA PRO A 126 -15.41 -1.35 -12.04
C PRO A 126 -15.91 -1.85 -10.69
N PHE A 127 -15.59 -1.14 -9.60
CA PHE A 127 -15.94 -1.53 -8.22
C PHE A 127 -17.45 -1.77 -8.02
N HIS A 128 -18.28 -1.08 -8.80
CA HIS A 128 -19.75 -1.17 -8.77
C HIS A 128 -20.34 -2.35 -9.56
N CYS A 129 -19.54 -3.03 -10.39
CA CYS A 129 -19.96 -4.21 -11.15
C CYS A 129 -20.15 -5.40 -10.21
N ASN A 130 -21.41 -5.77 -9.93
CA ASN A 130 -21.76 -6.89 -9.04
C ASN A 130 -22.01 -8.22 -9.77
N ALA A 131 -22.10 -8.20 -11.11
CA ALA A 131 -22.28 -9.38 -11.95
C ALA A 131 -21.70 -9.18 -13.36
N VAL A 132 -21.33 -10.26 -14.04
CA VAL A 132 -20.92 -10.26 -15.46
C VAL A 132 -21.65 -11.34 -16.25
N THR A 133 -22.02 -11.03 -17.50
CA THR A 133 -22.56 -12.00 -18.46
C THR A 133 -21.44 -12.45 -19.39
N LEU A 134 -21.25 -13.77 -19.50
CA LEU A 134 -20.26 -14.35 -20.40
C LEU A 134 -20.93 -14.70 -21.74
N LEU A 135 -20.23 -14.41 -22.84
CA LEU A 135 -20.69 -14.64 -24.21
C LEU A 135 -19.74 -15.61 -24.94
N PRO A 136 -19.68 -16.88 -24.53
CA PRO A 136 -18.90 -17.91 -25.21
C PRO A 136 -19.47 -18.19 -26.60
N LYS A 137 -18.58 -18.37 -27.58
CA LYS A 137 -18.93 -18.80 -28.95
C LYS A 137 -18.22 -20.11 -29.26
N VAL A 138 -18.86 -20.94 -30.07
CA VAL A 138 -18.36 -22.26 -30.50
C VAL A 138 -18.46 -22.36 -32.03
N LEU A 139 -17.52 -23.08 -32.65
CA LEU A 139 -17.54 -23.33 -34.09
C LEU A 139 -18.68 -24.27 -34.51
N ASP A 140 -19.07 -25.18 -33.62
CA ASP A 140 -20.10 -26.19 -33.84
C ASP A 140 -21.21 -26.04 -32.79
N ARG A 141 -22.47 -25.95 -33.23
CA ARG A 141 -23.65 -25.71 -32.38
C ARG A 141 -24.00 -26.87 -31.46
N ASN A 142 -23.43 -28.05 -31.70
CA ASN A 142 -23.65 -29.27 -30.92
C ASN A 142 -22.68 -29.35 -29.72
N ILE A 143 -21.62 -28.52 -29.67
CA ILE A 143 -20.75 -28.34 -28.51
C ILE A 143 -21.54 -27.73 -27.37
N LYS A 144 -21.46 -28.33 -26.17
CA LYS A 144 -22.16 -27.85 -24.98
C LYS A 144 -21.23 -27.01 -24.13
N VAL A 145 -21.68 -25.82 -23.73
CA VAL A 145 -20.93 -24.91 -22.85
C VAL A 145 -21.76 -24.65 -21.59
N ALA A 146 -21.13 -24.75 -20.42
CA ALA A 146 -21.72 -24.41 -19.14
C ALA A 146 -20.76 -23.58 -18.28
N VAL A 147 -21.26 -22.47 -17.74
CA VAL A 147 -20.52 -21.48 -16.95
C VAL A 147 -20.87 -21.71 -15.48
N ASN A 148 -19.88 -21.96 -14.62
CA ASN A 148 -20.07 -22.36 -13.22
C ASN A 148 -21.14 -23.48 -13.07
N GLN A 149 -21.08 -24.48 -13.96
CA GLN A 149 -22.01 -25.61 -14.06
C GLN A 149 -23.47 -25.25 -14.41
N ARG A 150 -23.74 -24.03 -14.92
CA ARG A 150 -25.05 -23.53 -15.35
C ARG A 150 -25.08 -23.14 -16.83
N GLU A 151 -26.25 -22.85 -17.37
CA GLU A 151 -26.38 -22.29 -18.72
C GLU A 151 -25.64 -20.95 -18.86
N SER A 152 -24.95 -20.76 -19.98
CA SER A 152 -24.07 -19.60 -20.21
C SER A 152 -24.79 -18.26 -20.39
N SER A 153 -26.11 -18.24 -20.34
CA SER A 153 -26.97 -17.05 -20.50
C SER A 153 -27.21 -16.28 -19.19
N GLN A 154 -26.89 -16.86 -18.03
CA GLN A 154 -27.15 -16.24 -16.73
C GLN A 154 -25.97 -15.36 -16.27
N PRO A 155 -26.22 -14.15 -15.71
CA PRO A 155 -25.17 -13.34 -15.11
C PRO A 155 -24.52 -14.06 -13.91
N VAL A 156 -23.19 -14.05 -13.88
CA VAL A 156 -22.39 -14.59 -12.78
C VAL A 156 -22.15 -13.47 -11.75
N LEU A 157 -22.66 -13.65 -10.53
CA LEU A 157 -22.43 -12.73 -9.41
C LEU A 157 -20.95 -12.70 -9.01
N LEU A 158 -20.46 -11.53 -8.59
CA LEU A 158 -19.06 -11.28 -8.23
C LEU A 158 -18.86 -11.02 -6.73
N ASN A 159 -17.84 -11.68 -6.15
CA ASN A 159 -17.25 -11.33 -4.87
C ASN A 159 -16.72 -9.87 -4.89
N TYR A 160 -16.41 -9.31 -3.72
CA TYR A 160 -15.81 -7.98 -3.53
C TYR A 160 -14.43 -7.83 -4.20
N GLY A 161 -13.57 -8.84 -4.16
CA GLY A 161 -12.22 -8.81 -4.72
C GLY A 161 -12.06 -9.65 -5.99
N ASP A 162 -11.74 -10.92 -5.80
CA ASP A 162 -11.43 -11.90 -6.86
C ASP A 162 -12.58 -12.92 -6.99
N SER A 163 -13.06 -13.14 -8.22
CA SER A 163 -14.07 -14.15 -8.55
C SER A 163 -13.55 -15.07 -9.65
N VAL A 164 -13.48 -16.37 -9.37
CA VAL A 164 -13.14 -17.39 -10.37
C VAL A 164 -14.40 -17.84 -11.09
N VAL A 165 -14.36 -17.86 -12.41
CA VAL A 165 -15.44 -18.36 -13.28
C VAL A 165 -14.89 -19.49 -14.15
N GLU A 166 -15.50 -20.67 -14.05
CA GLU A 166 -15.16 -21.85 -14.83
C GLU A 166 -16.11 -21.99 -16.02
N ILE A 167 -15.58 -21.94 -17.24
CA ILE A 167 -16.31 -22.20 -18.48
C ILE A 167 -15.96 -23.61 -18.94
N SER A 168 -16.83 -24.55 -18.60
CA SER A 168 -16.74 -25.94 -19.04
C SER A 168 -17.29 -26.09 -20.46
N VAL A 169 -16.53 -26.76 -21.33
CA VAL A 169 -16.84 -27.00 -22.73
C VAL A 169 -16.78 -28.49 -22.99
N ARG A 170 -17.84 -29.07 -23.56
CA ARG A 170 -17.91 -30.49 -23.92
C ARG A 170 -18.15 -30.63 -25.42
N SER A 171 -17.31 -31.46 -26.03
CA SER A 171 -17.36 -31.84 -27.45
C SER A 171 -18.75 -32.30 -27.92
N ALA A 172 -19.01 -32.20 -29.22
CA ALA A 172 -20.30 -32.53 -29.82
C ALA A 172 -20.65 -34.03 -29.70
N ASP A 173 -19.67 -34.93 -29.77
CA ASP A 173 -19.85 -36.37 -29.49
C ASP A 173 -19.82 -36.70 -27.98
N GLY A 174 -19.50 -35.71 -27.14
CA GLY A 174 -19.42 -35.84 -25.69
C GLY A 174 -18.20 -36.60 -25.17
N SER A 175 -17.24 -36.98 -26.01
CA SER A 175 -16.06 -37.77 -25.64
C SER A 175 -15.02 -36.96 -24.85
N ASN A 176 -14.75 -35.73 -25.29
CA ASN A 176 -13.77 -34.82 -24.70
C ASN A 176 -14.45 -33.64 -23.99
N SER A 177 -13.77 -33.12 -22.97
CA SER A 177 -14.13 -31.89 -22.26
C SER A 177 -12.89 -31.02 -22.04
N GLN A 178 -13.07 -29.70 -22.03
CA GLN A 178 -12.06 -28.69 -21.73
C GLN A 178 -12.64 -27.67 -20.75
N VAL A 179 -11.80 -27.09 -19.90
CA VAL A 179 -12.17 -25.97 -19.04
C VAL A 179 -11.36 -24.74 -19.46
N TYR A 180 -12.01 -23.57 -19.46
CA TYR A 180 -11.38 -22.27 -19.51
C TYR A 180 -11.70 -21.54 -18.19
N THR A 181 -10.69 -20.98 -17.54
CA THR A 181 -10.81 -20.29 -16.24
C THR A 181 -10.64 -18.80 -16.44
N LEU A 182 -11.61 -18.02 -15.98
CA LEU A 182 -11.58 -16.56 -15.99
C LEU A 182 -11.54 -16.04 -14.56
N LEU A 183 -10.46 -15.36 -14.19
CA LEU A 183 -10.38 -14.57 -12.96
C LEU A 183 -10.93 -13.16 -13.23
N VAL A 184 -12.07 -12.85 -12.63
CA VAL A 184 -12.67 -11.51 -12.65
C VAL A 184 -12.31 -10.79 -11.36
N THR A 185 -11.53 -9.72 -11.46
CA THR A 185 -11.18 -8.86 -10.32
C THR A 185 -12.00 -7.58 -10.38
N ARG A 186 -12.72 -7.24 -9.32
CA ARG A 186 -13.32 -5.90 -9.16
C ARG A 186 -12.26 -4.91 -8.73
N GLU A 187 -12.34 -3.68 -9.21
CA GLU A 187 -11.61 -2.55 -8.65
C GLU A 187 -11.99 -2.34 -7.18
N LEU A 188 -11.01 -1.93 -6.36
CA LEU A 188 -11.21 -1.65 -4.94
C LEU A 188 -12.18 -0.46 -4.77
N ILE A 189 -13.23 -0.65 -3.96
CA ILE A 189 -14.12 0.43 -3.54
C ILE A 189 -13.29 1.60 -2.95
N PRO A 190 -13.48 2.85 -3.42
CA PRO A 190 -12.67 4.01 -3.01
C PRO A 190 -13.03 4.59 -1.63
N MET A 191 -13.89 3.92 -0.87
CA MET A 191 -14.47 4.38 0.40
C MET A 191 -14.28 3.31 1.49
N ALA A 192 -14.21 3.74 2.75
CA ALA A 192 -14.13 2.84 3.88
C ALA A 192 -15.44 2.05 4.07
N VAL A 193 -15.33 0.74 4.32
CA VAL A 193 -16.44 -0.18 4.56
C VAL A 193 -16.70 -0.27 6.07
N THR A 194 -17.96 -0.15 6.46
CA THR A 194 -18.42 -0.35 7.84
C THR A 194 -19.34 -1.57 7.88
N PHE A 195 -18.93 -2.64 8.57
CA PHE A 195 -19.76 -3.80 8.80
C PHE A 195 -20.87 -3.50 9.83
N THR A 196 -21.97 -4.24 9.74
CA THR A 196 -23.11 -4.11 10.67
C THR A 196 -22.82 -4.76 12.03
N ASP A 197 -22.09 -5.88 12.00
CA ASP A 197 -21.59 -6.65 13.15
C ASP A 197 -20.16 -6.22 13.52
N GLY A 198 -19.94 -5.92 14.81
CA GLY A 198 -18.64 -5.52 15.35
C GLY A 198 -17.58 -6.62 15.28
N LYS A 199 -17.98 -7.90 15.29
CA LYS A 199 -17.07 -9.03 15.10
C LYS A 199 -16.61 -9.14 13.65
N GLN A 200 -17.52 -8.98 12.70
CA GLN A 200 -17.16 -8.91 11.27
C GLN A 200 -16.27 -7.70 10.96
N GLN A 201 -16.48 -6.55 11.62
CA GLN A 201 -15.53 -5.43 11.54
C GLN A 201 -14.15 -5.85 12.09
N LEU A 202 -14.08 -6.50 13.25
CA LEU A 202 -12.80 -6.96 13.81
C LEU A 202 -12.10 -7.99 12.91
N ASP A 203 -12.83 -8.98 12.40
CA ASP A 203 -12.30 -10.13 11.66
C ASP A 203 -11.91 -9.76 10.22
N TYR A 204 -12.66 -8.88 9.56
CA TYR A 204 -12.48 -8.54 8.14
C TYR A 204 -11.72 -7.22 7.87
N GLU A 205 -11.36 -6.47 8.91
CA GLU A 205 -10.58 -5.24 8.75
C GLU A 205 -9.10 -5.51 8.45
N CYS A 206 -8.61 -4.95 7.34
CA CYS A 206 -7.22 -4.99 6.92
C CYS A 206 -6.34 -4.09 7.82
N PRO A 207 -5.19 -4.60 8.33
CA PRO A 207 -4.34 -3.83 9.23
C PRO A 207 -3.63 -2.64 8.56
N VAL A 208 -3.57 -2.54 7.23
CA VAL A 208 -2.91 -1.41 6.56
C VAL A 208 -3.90 -0.29 6.22
N SER A 209 -5.11 -0.63 5.76
CA SER A 209 -6.08 0.33 5.21
C SER A 209 -7.28 0.61 6.11
N LEU A 210 -7.43 -0.09 7.24
CA LEU A 210 -8.55 0.02 8.19
C LEU A 210 -9.92 -0.01 7.49
N THR A 211 -10.09 -0.95 6.56
CA THR A 211 -11.33 -1.25 5.82
C THR A 211 -11.34 -2.74 5.47
N ALA A 212 -12.39 -3.24 4.84
CA ALA A 212 -12.52 -4.62 4.37
C ALA A 212 -11.27 -5.12 3.60
N PHE A 213 -10.90 -6.39 3.80
CA PHE A 213 -9.82 -7.05 3.07
C PHE A 213 -10.08 -7.07 1.56
N TYR A 214 -9.11 -6.61 0.77
CA TYR A 214 -9.19 -6.61 -0.69
C TYR A 214 -8.27 -7.68 -1.28
N ARG A 215 -8.86 -8.68 -1.93
CA ARG A 215 -8.17 -9.83 -2.55
C ARG A 215 -7.24 -10.56 -1.53
N PRO A 216 -7.75 -10.95 -0.34
CA PRO A 216 -6.94 -11.30 0.82
C PRO A 216 -5.84 -12.34 0.56
N ILE A 217 -4.69 -12.11 1.18
CA ILE A 217 -3.55 -13.03 1.27
C ILE A 217 -3.27 -13.28 2.76
N SER A 218 -3.02 -14.53 3.14
CA SER A 218 -2.42 -14.89 4.42
C SER A 218 -0.95 -15.29 4.28
N ILE A 219 -0.21 -15.15 5.38
CA ILE A 219 1.21 -15.53 5.47
C ILE A 219 1.29 -16.99 5.91
N LYS A 220 1.89 -17.84 5.07
CA LYS A 220 2.13 -19.25 5.34
C LYS A 220 2.93 -19.42 6.65
N HIS A 221 2.49 -20.34 7.51
CA HIS A 221 3.06 -20.62 8.84
C HIS A 221 2.98 -19.47 9.89
N SER A 222 2.24 -18.38 9.62
CA SER A 222 1.90 -17.41 10.68
C SER A 222 0.90 -18.01 11.68
N ASP A 223 1.16 -17.80 12.98
CA ASP A 223 0.32 -18.25 14.08
C ASP A 223 0.32 -17.20 15.21
N PRO A 224 -0.80 -16.46 15.44
CA PRO A 224 -2.08 -16.56 14.74
C PRO A 224 -1.99 -16.21 13.24
N LYS A 225 -2.96 -16.67 12.45
CA LYS A 225 -2.96 -16.49 10.99
C LYS A 225 -3.01 -15.01 10.61
N HIS A 226 -1.89 -14.47 10.12
CA HIS A 226 -1.76 -13.09 9.66
C HIS A 226 -2.33 -12.93 8.25
N ILE A 227 -3.24 -11.97 8.07
CA ILE A 227 -3.99 -11.73 6.82
C ILE A 227 -3.92 -10.25 6.44
N PHE A 228 -3.76 -9.98 5.14
CA PHE A 228 -3.63 -8.65 4.55
C PHE A 228 -4.34 -8.56 3.21
N SER A 229 -4.74 -7.35 2.79
CA SER A 229 -5.10 -7.12 1.38
C SER A 229 -3.86 -7.20 0.49
N ARG A 230 -3.96 -7.91 -0.65
CA ARG A 230 -2.86 -8.19 -1.58
C ARG A 230 -1.93 -7.00 -1.88
N PRO A 231 -2.41 -5.82 -2.37
CA PRO A 231 -1.52 -4.73 -2.76
C PRO A 231 -0.65 -4.20 -1.60
N TYR A 232 -1.15 -4.23 -0.37
CA TYR A 232 -0.42 -3.68 0.77
C TYR A 232 0.68 -4.62 1.27
N ILE A 233 0.40 -5.93 1.36
CA ILE A 233 1.43 -6.90 1.79
C ILE A 233 2.48 -7.13 0.70
N GLU A 234 2.12 -7.03 -0.58
CA GLU A 234 3.09 -7.09 -1.68
C GLU A 234 4.00 -5.86 -1.75
N MET A 235 3.51 -4.69 -1.33
CA MET A 235 4.32 -3.49 -1.11
C MET A 235 5.27 -3.66 0.09
N LEU A 236 4.77 -4.10 1.25
CA LEU A 236 5.59 -4.28 2.46
C LEU A 236 6.65 -5.37 2.26
N ALA A 237 6.27 -6.56 1.80
CA ALA A 237 7.19 -7.67 1.57
C ALA A 237 8.29 -7.35 0.54
N ARG A 238 7.99 -6.54 -0.49
CA ARG A 238 9.00 -6.04 -1.45
C ARG A 238 10.05 -5.14 -0.78
N ARG A 239 9.65 -4.39 0.25
CA ARG A 239 10.51 -3.40 0.93
C ARG A 239 11.33 -3.98 2.08
N SER A 240 10.82 -5.01 2.77
CA SER A 240 11.42 -5.53 4.01
C SER A 240 11.71 -7.04 4.02
N LYS A 241 11.06 -7.83 3.16
CA LYS A 241 11.10 -9.31 3.16
C LYS A 241 10.72 -9.99 4.49
N VAL A 242 10.05 -9.29 5.41
CA VAL A 242 9.56 -9.83 6.70
C VAL A 242 8.05 -9.70 6.84
N ASP A 243 7.45 -10.57 7.64
CA ASP A 243 6.07 -10.46 8.12
C ASP A 243 5.93 -9.19 8.99
N PRO A 244 5.07 -8.23 8.61
CA PRO A 244 4.90 -6.98 9.35
C PRO A 244 4.52 -7.17 10.83
N LEU A 245 3.77 -8.23 11.16
CA LEU A 245 3.22 -8.42 12.51
C LEU A 245 4.12 -9.25 13.43
N SER A 246 5.06 -10.05 12.88
CA SER A 246 5.96 -10.91 13.68
C SER A 246 7.46 -10.59 13.58
N ASP A 247 7.90 -9.73 12.66
CA ASP A 247 9.32 -9.54 12.26
C ASP A 247 9.98 -10.79 11.62
N GLY A 248 9.26 -11.90 11.45
CA GLY A 248 9.81 -13.14 10.89
C GLY A 248 10.09 -13.06 9.37
N PRO A 249 11.16 -13.70 8.85
CA PRO A 249 11.50 -13.67 7.43
C PRO A 249 10.49 -14.40 6.54
N LEU A 250 10.15 -13.80 5.40
CA LEU A 250 9.24 -14.37 4.41
C LEU A 250 9.99 -15.28 3.43
N GLY A 251 10.00 -16.58 3.71
CA GLY A 251 10.56 -17.60 2.82
C GLY A 251 9.75 -17.82 1.53
N ASP A 252 10.27 -18.66 0.63
CA ASP A 252 9.66 -18.92 -0.67
C ASP A 252 8.23 -19.48 -0.56
N GLY A 253 7.34 -18.96 -1.41
CA GLY A 253 5.93 -19.35 -1.42
C GLY A 253 5.14 -18.95 -0.16
N TRP A 254 5.55 -17.89 0.56
CA TRP A 254 4.84 -17.41 1.76
C TRP A 254 3.38 -16.98 1.52
N LYS A 255 2.99 -16.66 0.27
CA LYS A 255 1.65 -16.17 -0.08
C LYS A 255 0.62 -17.31 -0.15
N VAL A 256 -0.45 -17.23 0.64
CA VAL A 256 -1.64 -18.08 0.50
C VAL A 256 -2.85 -17.20 0.17
N VAL A 257 -3.61 -17.51 -0.89
CA VAL A 257 -4.75 -16.69 -1.34
C VAL A 257 -6.06 -17.15 -0.71
N GLU A 258 -6.79 -16.25 -0.06
CA GLU A 258 -7.93 -16.56 0.80
C GLU A 258 -9.29 -16.40 0.08
N MET A 259 -9.51 -17.14 -1.01
CA MET A 259 -10.75 -16.99 -1.82
C MET A 259 -12.04 -17.25 -1.03
N ASP A 260 -12.02 -18.16 -0.05
CA ASP A 260 -13.17 -18.41 0.82
C ASP A 260 -13.43 -17.27 1.83
N LEU A 261 -12.40 -16.51 2.21
CA LEU A 261 -12.57 -15.31 3.03
C LEU A 261 -13.19 -14.19 2.21
N ASP A 262 -12.71 -13.98 0.98
CA ASP A 262 -13.29 -12.97 0.07
C ASP A 262 -14.77 -13.28 -0.22
N ARG A 263 -15.14 -14.55 -0.43
CA ARG A 263 -16.55 -14.98 -0.54
C ARG A 263 -17.35 -14.70 0.73
N LYS A 264 -16.90 -15.16 1.91
CA LYS A 264 -17.61 -14.95 3.20
C LYS A 264 -17.81 -13.48 3.52
N MET A 265 -16.81 -12.65 3.25
CA MET A 265 -16.85 -11.21 3.46
C MET A 265 -17.73 -10.50 2.41
N SER A 266 -17.83 -11.05 1.19
CA SER A 266 -18.75 -10.54 0.16
C SER A 266 -20.22 -10.70 0.55
N ASP A 267 -20.56 -11.82 1.21
CA ASP A 267 -21.90 -12.10 1.75
C ASP A 267 -22.21 -11.36 3.07
N ALA A 268 -21.22 -10.73 3.71
CA ALA A 268 -21.37 -10.03 4.98
C ALA A 268 -22.15 -8.70 4.83
N LEU A 269 -22.91 -8.35 5.89
CA LEU A 269 -23.76 -7.17 5.88
C LEU A 269 -22.99 -5.89 6.27
N VAL A 270 -23.16 -4.86 5.45
CA VAL A 270 -22.45 -3.58 5.53
C VAL A 270 -23.41 -2.40 5.36
N LYS A 271 -23.03 -1.25 5.94
CA LYS A 271 -23.81 0.00 5.91
C LYS A 271 -23.42 0.84 4.70
N CYS A 272 -24.40 1.56 4.13
CA CYS A 272 -24.15 2.49 3.04
C CYS A 272 -23.15 3.60 3.44
N PHE A 273 -22.21 3.96 2.56
CA PHE A 273 -21.26 5.07 2.77
C PHE A 273 -21.96 6.38 3.14
N PHE A 274 -23.16 6.59 2.61
CA PHE A 274 -23.96 7.81 2.79
C PHE A 274 -24.87 7.77 4.03
N ASN A 275 -24.61 6.89 4.99
CA ASN A 275 -25.28 6.88 6.29
C ASN A 275 -25.16 8.23 7.03
N TYR A 276 -24.05 8.96 6.85
CA TYR A 276 -23.89 10.33 7.40
C TYR A 276 -24.86 11.37 6.78
N ARG A 277 -25.40 11.09 5.59
CA ARG A 277 -26.47 11.85 4.92
C ARG A 277 -27.86 11.22 5.13
N GLY A 278 -27.98 10.24 6.03
CA GLY A 278 -29.24 9.61 6.43
C GLY A 278 -29.58 8.28 5.73
N CYS A 279 -28.69 7.70 4.91
CA CYS A 279 -28.97 6.41 4.28
C CYS A 279 -28.77 5.24 5.27
N VAL A 280 -29.87 4.83 5.90
CA VAL A 280 -29.94 3.66 6.82
C VAL A 280 -29.97 2.30 6.10
N SER A 281 -29.59 2.23 4.82
CA SER A 281 -29.60 0.99 4.05
C SER A 281 -28.45 0.06 4.48
N GLU A 282 -28.79 -1.20 4.74
CA GLU A 282 -27.86 -2.31 4.96
C GLU A 282 -27.98 -3.32 3.81
N MET A 283 -26.87 -3.86 3.33
CA MET A 283 -26.78 -4.72 2.14
C MET A 283 -25.55 -5.63 2.21
N LYS A 284 -25.37 -6.56 1.27
CA LYS A 284 -24.12 -7.32 1.17
C LYS A 284 -22.97 -6.45 0.67
N LEU A 285 -21.74 -6.78 1.06
CA LEU A 285 -20.55 -6.09 0.54
C LEU A 285 -20.39 -6.22 -0.98
N SER A 286 -20.84 -7.34 -1.58
CA SER A 286 -20.91 -7.50 -3.03
C SER A 286 -21.84 -6.49 -3.73
N GLU A 287 -22.87 -6.02 -3.04
CA GLU A 287 -23.95 -5.14 -3.55
C GLU A 287 -23.65 -3.64 -3.31
N LEU A 288 -22.89 -3.33 -2.25
CA LEU A 288 -22.60 -1.97 -1.79
C LEU A 288 -22.04 -1.04 -2.89
N GLY A 289 -21.20 -1.58 -3.79
CA GLY A 289 -20.67 -0.83 -4.93
C GLY A 289 -21.77 -0.34 -5.89
N LEU A 290 -22.73 -1.21 -6.23
CA LEU A 290 -23.86 -0.84 -7.09
C LEU A 290 -24.81 0.13 -6.38
N HIS A 291 -25.20 -0.17 -5.14
CA HIS A 291 -26.05 0.71 -4.33
C HIS A 291 -25.46 2.14 -4.19
N SER A 292 -24.13 2.29 -4.15
CA SER A 292 -23.50 3.61 -4.08
C SER A 292 -23.75 4.51 -5.30
N LEU A 293 -24.14 3.94 -6.45
CA LEU A 293 -24.49 4.69 -7.66
C LEU A 293 -25.95 5.17 -7.67
N ASP A 294 -26.86 4.37 -7.10
CA ASP A 294 -28.31 4.62 -7.14
C ASP A 294 -28.84 5.28 -5.84
N CYS A 295 -28.02 5.34 -4.79
CA CYS A 295 -28.44 5.86 -3.49
C CYS A 295 -28.83 7.35 -3.55
N PRO A 296 -30.06 7.72 -3.16
CA PRO A 296 -30.54 9.11 -3.21
C PRO A 296 -29.85 10.04 -2.21
N HIS A 297 -29.08 9.48 -1.26
CA HIS A 297 -28.28 10.24 -0.30
C HIS A 297 -26.82 10.44 -0.76
N ARG A 298 -26.42 9.99 -1.97
CA ARG A 298 -25.10 10.29 -2.54
C ARG A 298 -24.90 11.83 -2.59
N PRO A 299 -23.75 12.38 -2.18
CA PRO A 299 -23.52 13.82 -2.24
C PRO A 299 -23.68 14.35 -3.66
N THR A 300 -24.36 15.48 -3.79
CA THR A 300 -24.54 16.16 -5.07
C THR A 300 -23.23 16.74 -5.59
N GLY A 301 -22.24 17.07 -4.75
CA GLY A 301 -20.93 17.59 -5.18
C GLY A 301 -20.99 18.89 -6.02
N GLU A 302 -22.18 19.48 -6.11
CA GLU A 302 -22.57 20.74 -6.74
C GLU A 302 -23.18 21.57 -5.61
N LEU A 303 -22.74 22.82 -5.47
CA LEU A 303 -23.15 23.73 -4.41
C LEU A 303 -24.16 24.73 -4.95
N ASP A 304 -25.23 25.04 -4.21
CA ASP A 304 -26.13 26.12 -4.58
C ASP A 304 -25.39 27.47 -4.56
N ALA A 305 -25.66 28.32 -5.54
CA ALA A 305 -25.02 29.63 -5.65
C ALA A 305 -25.37 30.57 -4.48
N LYS A 306 -26.55 30.39 -3.85
CA LYS A 306 -27.00 31.19 -2.71
C LYS A 306 -26.37 30.74 -1.41
N ASP A 307 -26.37 29.44 -1.14
CA ASP A 307 -25.69 28.80 0.00
C ASP A 307 -24.19 29.16 0.07
N VAL A 308 -23.64 29.60 -1.07
CA VAL A 308 -22.30 30.16 -1.20
C VAL A 308 -22.26 31.69 -1.05
N THR A 309 -22.90 32.43 -1.97
CA THR A 309 -22.70 33.88 -2.08
C THR A 309 -23.44 34.68 -1.01
N GLU A 310 -24.43 34.07 -0.35
CA GLU A 310 -25.16 34.68 0.75
C GLU A 310 -24.51 34.45 2.13
N THR A 311 -23.39 33.71 2.22
CA THR A 311 -22.64 33.57 3.48
C THR A 311 -22.01 34.89 3.92
N ASP A 312 -21.96 35.12 5.24
CA ASP A 312 -21.35 36.34 5.80
C ASP A 312 -19.85 36.41 5.51
N TRP A 313 -19.15 35.27 5.42
CA TRP A 313 -17.74 35.22 5.01
C TRP A 313 -17.57 35.70 3.57
N TYR A 314 -18.34 35.15 2.62
CA TYR A 314 -18.25 35.54 1.21
C TYR A 314 -18.62 37.02 1.02
N LYS A 315 -19.72 37.46 1.62
CA LYS A 315 -20.12 38.89 1.63
C LYS A 315 -19.00 39.77 2.17
N LYS A 316 -18.41 39.44 3.32
CA LYS A 316 -17.37 40.24 3.97
C LYS A 316 -16.07 40.33 3.14
N HIS A 317 -15.66 39.23 2.50
CA HIS A 317 -14.40 39.19 1.76
C HIS A 317 -14.50 39.71 0.31
N PHE A 318 -15.68 39.62 -0.32
CA PHE A 318 -15.86 39.99 -1.74
C PHE A 318 -16.68 41.27 -1.97
N ALA A 319 -17.26 41.91 -0.94
CA ALA A 319 -17.99 43.19 -1.10
C ALA A 319 -17.09 44.44 -1.19
N SER A 320 -15.79 44.34 -0.89
CA SER A 320 -14.84 45.46 -0.97
C SER A 320 -13.72 45.14 -1.97
N SER A 321 -13.59 45.97 -3.02
CA SER A 321 -12.63 45.77 -4.12
C SER A 321 -11.16 45.72 -3.68
N SER A 322 -10.83 46.35 -2.54
CA SER A 322 -9.48 46.36 -1.95
C SER A 322 -9.03 45.00 -1.36
N CYS A 323 -9.86 43.96 -1.39
CA CYS A 323 -9.51 42.61 -0.93
C CYS A 323 -9.06 41.65 -2.05
N LEU A 324 -8.92 42.14 -3.28
CA LEU A 324 -8.54 41.35 -4.46
C LEU A 324 -7.22 41.79 -5.13
N GLU A 325 -6.52 42.78 -4.57
CA GLU A 325 -5.17 43.15 -5.01
C GLU A 325 -4.18 42.06 -4.57
N ILE A 326 -3.41 41.52 -5.53
CA ILE A 326 -2.41 40.47 -5.30
C ILE A 326 -1.03 41.13 -5.21
N ASP A 327 -0.38 41.01 -4.04
CA ASP A 327 0.92 41.64 -3.76
C ASP A 327 2.11 40.91 -4.41
N THR A 328 1.88 39.73 -5.01
CA THR A 328 2.92 38.90 -5.64
C THR A 328 3.60 39.61 -6.81
N LYS A 329 4.80 40.15 -6.56
CA LYS A 329 5.68 40.70 -7.59
C LYS A 329 6.29 39.56 -8.42
N HIS A 330 5.85 39.42 -9.67
CA HIS A 330 6.38 38.48 -10.64
C HIS A 330 6.80 39.18 -11.93
N THR A 331 7.81 38.63 -12.61
CA THR A 331 8.31 39.09 -13.91
C THR A 331 8.31 37.94 -14.91
N LEU A 332 7.73 38.19 -16.09
CA LEU A 332 7.68 37.21 -17.19
C LEU A 332 9.08 37.06 -17.82
N GLU A 333 9.72 35.92 -17.59
CA GLU A 333 11.11 35.69 -17.98
C GLU A 333 11.30 34.31 -18.66
N VAL A 334 12.02 34.30 -19.79
CA VAL A 334 12.40 33.07 -20.51
C VAL A 334 13.71 32.55 -19.92
N ARG A 335 13.65 31.43 -19.20
CA ARG A 335 14.70 31.02 -18.26
C ARG A 335 15.73 30.12 -18.93
N ASN A 336 16.96 30.08 -18.40
CA ASN A 336 18.06 29.36 -19.07
C ASN A 336 17.87 27.83 -19.11
N TRP A 337 17.09 27.25 -18.19
CA TRP A 337 16.72 25.83 -18.24
C TRP A 337 15.64 25.53 -19.30
N GLU A 338 14.81 26.51 -19.63
CA GLU A 338 13.75 26.44 -20.64
C GLU A 338 14.34 26.56 -22.05
N LYS A 339 15.26 27.51 -22.27
CA LYS A 339 16.02 27.66 -23.53
C LYS A 339 16.78 26.39 -23.93
N ARG A 340 17.25 25.60 -22.94
CA ARG A 340 17.92 24.29 -23.16
C ARG A 340 16.96 23.14 -23.49
N ARG A 341 15.65 23.39 -23.52
CA ARG A 341 14.58 22.44 -23.92
C ARG A 341 13.92 22.83 -25.26
N HIS A 342 14.43 23.82 -25.98
CA HIS A 342 13.91 24.15 -27.32
C HIS A 342 14.40 23.14 -28.35
N ILE A 343 13.51 22.71 -29.24
CA ILE A 343 13.86 21.98 -30.47
C ILE A 343 14.58 22.94 -31.44
N THR A 344 15.61 22.46 -32.14
CA THR A 344 16.43 23.25 -33.08
C THR A 344 16.02 23.13 -34.55
N GLU A 345 15.32 22.06 -34.95
CA GLU A 345 14.82 21.82 -36.32
C GLU A 345 13.47 21.07 -36.25
N GLY A 346 12.51 21.37 -37.12
CA GLY A 346 11.30 20.55 -37.29
C GLY A 346 10.01 21.34 -37.54
N GLU A 347 9.44 21.92 -36.47
CA GLU A 347 8.05 22.40 -36.45
C GLU A 347 7.95 23.86 -35.97
N ASP A 348 7.24 24.69 -36.74
CA ASP A 348 6.97 26.11 -36.46
C ASP A 348 5.49 26.41 -36.14
N SER A 349 4.64 25.38 -35.98
CA SER A 349 3.24 25.51 -35.58
C SER A 349 3.05 25.23 -34.09
N VAL A 350 2.42 26.16 -33.38
CA VAL A 350 2.04 26.01 -31.96
C VAL A 350 1.03 24.86 -31.78
N GLU A 351 0.09 24.71 -32.71
CA GLU A 351 -0.98 23.71 -32.62
C GLU A 351 -0.45 22.28 -32.78
N GLU A 352 0.47 22.08 -33.73
CA GLU A 352 1.11 20.78 -34.01
C GLU A 352 2.00 20.35 -32.83
N LEU A 353 2.85 21.27 -32.33
CA LEU A 353 3.66 21.04 -31.14
C LEU A 353 2.80 20.65 -29.92
N CYS A 354 1.64 21.27 -29.73
CA CYS A 354 0.72 20.95 -28.64
C CYS A 354 -0.03 19.62 -28.84
N ALA A 355 -0.33 19.22 -30.08
CA ALA A 355 -0.89 17.91 -30.39
C ALA A 355 0.12 16.79 -30.12
N SER A 356 1.35 16.94 -30.64
CA SER A 356 2.48 16.04 -30.38
C SER A 356 2.77 15.90 -28.87
N ALA A 357 2.67 16.99 -28.11
CA ALA A 357 2.84 16.96 -26.65
C ALA A 357 1.74 16.14 -25.96
N GLN A 358 0.49 16.23 -26.41
CA GLN A 358 -0.63 15.44 -25.87
C GLN A 358 -0.49 13.94 -26.15
N ASP A 359 -0.05 13.54 -27.34
CA ASP A 359 0.22 12.12 -27.62
C ASP A 359 1.42 11.60 -26.80
N HIS A 360 2.44 12.42 -26.54
CA HIS A 360 3.50 12.07 -25.58
C HIS A 360 2.99 11.91 -24.13
N LEU A 361 2.07 12.77 -23.65
CA LEU A 361 1.43 12.60 -22.34
C LEU A 361 0.55 11.34 -22.26
N LYS A 362 -0.11 10.98 -23.36
CA LYS A 362 -0.90 9.74 -23.50
C LYS A 362 -0.01 8.50 -23.50
N LEU A 363 1.11 8.52 -24.22
CA LEU A 363 2.13 7.46 -24.19
C LEU A 363 2.75 7.30 -22.79
N TYR A 364 2.99 8.40 -22.06
CA TYR A 364 3.43 8.36 -20.66
C TYR A 364 2.42 7.58 -19.79
N ARG A 365 1.13 7.96 -19.83
CA ARG A 365 0.07 7.31 -19.04
C ARG A 365 -0.03 5.81 -19.32
N GLN A 366 0.07 5.41 -20.59
CA GLN A 366 0.03 4.00 -21.02
C GLN A 366 1.24 3.17 -20.55
N ARG A 367 2.41 3.80 -20.37
CA ARG A 367 3.68 3.15 -20.04
C ARG A 367 4.03 3.19 -18.54
N LEU A 368 3.22 3.84 -17.70
CA LEU A 368 3.45 3.94 -16.27
C LEU A 368 3.63 2.56 -15.60
N PRO A 369 4.60 2.39 -14.67
CA PRO A 369 4.86 1.09 -14.05
C PRO A 369 3.67 0.59 -13.25
N LYS A 370 3.34 -0.70 -13.40
CA LYS A 370 2.33 -1.39 -12.60
C LYS A 370 3.01 -2.15 -11.44
N PRO A 371 2.28 -2.47 -10.35
CA PRO A 371 2.86 -3.16 -9.20
C PRO A 371 3.38 -4.57 -9.52
N GLY A 372 4.67 -4.66 -9.87
CA GLY A 372 5.34 -5.93 -10.25
C GLY A 372 6.24 -5.79 -11.48
N ASP A 373 6.07 -4.73 -12.27
CA ASP A 373 6.88 -4.48 -13.46
C ASP A 373 8.35 -4.24 -13.09
N VAL A 374 9.27 -4.74 -13.92
CA VAL A 374 10.71 -4.45 -13.84
C VAL A 374 10.96 -3.10 -14.52
N LEU A 375 11.65 -2.17 -13.85
CA LEU A 375 11.91 -0.80 -14.36
C LEU A 375 13.00 -0.73 -15.45
N GLN A 376 13.06 -1.72 -16.33
CA GLN A 376 13.95 -1.76 -17.49
C GLN A 376 13.19 -1.30 -18.74
N TYR A 377 13.69 -0.24 -19.37
CA TYR A 377 13.11 0.36 -20.57
C TYR A 377 14.15 0.50 -21.67
N GLU A 378 13.76 0.17 -22.90
CA GLU A 378 14.54 0.44 -24.11
C GLU A 378 14.74 1.96 -24.32
N GLU A 379 15.66 2.32 -25.23
CA GLU A 379 15.89 3.72 -25.62
C GLU A 379 14.57 4.37 -26.11
N GLY A 380 14.25 5.59 -25.66
CA GLY A 380 13.02 6.30 -26.03
C GLY A 380 11.70 5.70 -25.51
N GLN A 381 11.70 4.53 -24.86
CA GLN A 381 10.48 3.88 -24.39
C GLN A 381 10.10 4.19 -22.94
N SER A 382 10.97 4.84 -22.16
CA SER A 382 10.66 5.13 -20.76
C SER A 382 9.51 6.16 -20.59
N PRO A 383 8.72 6.09 -19.50
CA PRO A 383 7.64 7.04 -19.26
C PRO A 383 8.18 8.46 -19.05
N LEU A 384 9.30 8.59 -18.32
CA LEU A 384 9.97 9.89 -18.09
C LEU A 384 10.41 10.55 -19.41
N TYR A 385 10.93 9.78 -20.37
CA TYR A 385 11.30 10.32 -21.69
C TYR A 385 10.06 10.90 -22.41
N SER A 386 8.90 10.26 -22.28
CA SER A 386 7.65 10.76 -22.87
C SER A 386 7.22 12.09 -22.23
N LEU A 387 7.35 12.24 -20.90
CA LEU A 387 7.17 13.54 -20.22
C LEU A 387 8.23 14.58 -20.62
N GLU A 388 9.49 14.17 -20.84
CA GLU A 388 10.54 15.07 -21.32
C GLU A 388 10.20 15.64 -22.70
N GLN A 389 9.73 14.81 -23.64
CA GLN A 389 9.31 15.29 -24.96
C GLN A 389 8.09 16.23 -24.87
N ALA A 390 7.05 15.89 -24.09
CA ALA A 390 5.92 16.79 -23.89
C ALA A 390 6.34 18.17 -23.34
N ALA A 391 7.28 18.21 -22.38
CA ALA A 391 7.81 19.46 -21.84
C ALA A 391 8.76 20.21 -22.80
N VAL A 392 9.48 19.51 -23.68
CA VAL A 392 10.29 20.09 -24.77
C VAL A 392 9.41 20.72 -25.85
N LEU A 393 8.33 20.06 -26.22
CA LEU A 393 7.34 20.55 -27.18
C LEU A 393 6.59 21.78 -26.64
N HIS A 394 6.10 21.74 -25.40
CA HIS A 394 5.48 22.92 -24.78
C HIS A 394 6.46 24.11 -24.64
N ALA A 395 7.73 23.88 -24.28
CA ALA A 395 8.74 24.94 -24.26
C ALA A 395 9.03 25.50 -25.67
N SER A 396 9.02 24.65 -26.70
CA SER A 396 9.18 25.05 -28.10
C SER A 396 7.96 25.82 -28.64
N ALA A 397 6.75 25.55 -28.13
CA ALA A 397 5.57 26.34 -28.42
C ALA A 397 5.65 27.74 -27.77
N ILE A 398 6.15 27.84 -26.52
CA ILE A 398 6.40 29.14 -25.85
C ILE A 398 7.45 29.97 -26.60
N ARG A 399 8.45 29.35 -27.25
CA ARG A 399 9.41 30.05 -28.13
C ARG A 399 8.71 30.78 -29.28
N LEU A 400 7.61 30.24 -29.79
CA LEU A 400 6.84 30.80 -30.91
C LEU A 400 5.77 31.80 -30.44
N SER A 401 5.05 31.48 -29.36
CA SER A 401 3.91 32.27 -28.82
C SER A 401 4.13 32.64 -27.34
N SER A 402 5.18 33.41 -27.06
CA SER A 402 5.63 33.71 -25.68
C SER A 402 4.73 34.63 -24.85
N ARG A 403 3.54 34.97 -25.36
CA ARG A 403 2.50 35.75 -24.66
C ARG A 403 1.25 34.93 -24.36
N GLU A 404 1.23 33.66 -24.76
CA GLU A 404 0.07 32.80 -24.63
C GLU A 404 0.10 32.04 -23.31
N ALA A 405 -0.68 32.54 -22.34
CA ALA A 405 -0.73 32.02 -20.97
C ALA A 405 -0.96 30.49 -20.89
N ARG A 406 -1.73 29.92 -21.83
CA ARG A 406 -2.02 28.48 -21.84
C ARG A 406 -0.77 27.62 -22.06
N LEU A 407 0.19 28.07 -22.86
CA LEU A 407 1.42 27.31 -23.13
C LEU A 407 2.31 27.25 -21.89
N HIS A 408 2.42 28.35 -21.15
CA HIS A 408 3.11 28.40 -19.85
C HIS A 408 2.43 27.45 -18.84
N PHE A 409 1.10 27.43 -18.78
CA PHE A 409 0.35 26.51 -17.91
C PHE A 409 0.57 25.02 -18.27
N LEU A 410 0.54 24.67 -19.55
CA LEU A 410 0.79 23.31 -20.04
C LEU A 410 2.22 22.83 -19.75
N LEU A 411 3.22 23.72 -19.88
CA LEU A 411 4.58 23.44 -19.45
C LEU A 411 4.67 23.27 -17.91
N GLY A 412 3.94 24.09 -17.14
CA GLY A 412 3.83 23.95 -15.68
C GLY A 412 3.31 22.58 -15.25
N LEU A 413 2.18 22.13 -15.83
CA LEU A 413 1.62 20.78 -15.61
C LEU A 413 2.63 19.69 -15.98
N SER A 414 3.33 19.84 -17.10
CA SER A 414 4.34 18.86 -17.55
C SER A 414 5.49 18.75 -16.55
N LEU A 415 5.94 19.86 -15.95
CA LEU A 415 7.02 19.91 -14.97
C LEU A 415 6.60 19.39 -13.58
N GLU A 416 5.35 19.63 -13.18
CA GLU A 416 4.79 19.08 -11.95
C GLU A 416 4.63 17.55 -12.03
N GLU A 417 4.11 17.03 -13.15
CA GLU A 417 4.02 15.58 -13.38
C GLU A 417 5.42 14.94 -13.49
N GLN A 418 6.42 15.61 -14.09
CA GLN A 418 7.82 15.12 -14.09
C GLN A 418 8.36 14.92 -12.67
N HIS A 419 8.04 15.82 -11.73
CA HIS A 419 8.46 15.67 -10.34
C HIS A 419 7.78 14.46 -9.68
N TYR A 420 6.44 14.38 -9.69
CA TYR A 420 5.74 13.26 -9.06
C TYR A 420 6.05 11.91 -9.72
N ALA A 421 6.29 11.87 -11.04
CA ALA A 421 6.71 10.66 -11.75
C ALA A 421 8.09 10.16 -11.26
N THR A 422 8.99 11.07 -10.91
CA THR A 422 10.29 10.75 -10.32
C THR A 422 10.10 10.25 -8.88
N GLU A 423 9.39 11.02 -8.05
CA GLU A 423 9.23 10.76 -6.60
C GLU A 423 8.37 9.54 -6.25
N MET A 424 7.40 9.16 -7.09
CA MET A 424 6.51 8.02 -6.80
C MET A 424 7.00 6.71 -7.44
N TYR A 425 7.63 6.78 -8.62
CA TYR A 425 7.98 5.58 -9.40
C TYR A 425 9.49 5.32 -9.53
N GLY A 426 10.36 6.24 -9.08
CA GLY A 426 11.82 6.06 -9.14
C GLY A 426 12.38 6.16 -10.55
N LEU A 427 11.70 6.88 -11.44
CA LEU A 427 12.12 7.02 -12.84
C LEU A 427 13.29 8.02 -12.93
N SER A 428 14.53 7.52 -13.06
CA SER A 428 15.71 8.34 -13.38
C SER A 428 16.21 8.12 -14.83
N ARG A 429 17.10 9.01 -15.29
CA ARG A 429 17.69 8.97 -16.64
C ARG A 429 18.75 7.86 -16.75
N LYS A 430 18.99 7.31 -17.96
CA LYS A 430 20.03 6.27 -18.17
C LYS A 430 21.43 6.72 -17.73
N ALA A 431 21.77 8.00 -17.95
CA ALA A 431 23.04 8.59 -17.53
C ALA A 431 23.16 8.83 -16.01
N ASP A 432 22.04 8.69 -15.28
CA ASP A 432 22.01 8.83 -13.82
C ASP A 432 21.84 7.48 -13.13
N ARG A 433 21.19 6.45 -13.71
CA ARG A 433 21.14 5.09 -13.10
C ARG A 433 22.50 4.51 -12.69
N GLY A 434 23.51 4.57 -13.56
CA GLY A 434 24.88 4.13 -13.21
C GLY A 434 25.59 5.04 -12.19
N ARG A 435 25.01 6.20 -11.90
CA ARG A 435 25.40 7.13 -10.82
C ARG A 435 24.59 6.84 -9.55
N ASP A 436 23.32 6.46 -9.69
CA ASP A 436 22.31 6.21 -8.66
C ASP A 436 22.53 4.87 -7.95
N GLU A 437 22.85 3.79 -8.67
CA GLU A 437 23.20 2.49 -8.04
C GLU A 437 24.49 2.62 -7.21
N LEU A 438 25.48 3.35 -7.73
CA LEU A 438 26.62 3.78 -6.92
C LEU A 438 26.25 4.82 -5.85
N SER A 439 25.15 5.56 -5.98
CA SER A 439 24.67 6.55 -5.00
C SER A 439 23.93 5.87 -3.86
N ASP A 440 23.23 4.77 -4.08
CA ASP A 440 22.55 3.99 -3.04
C ASP A 440 23.56 3.17 -2.23
N ALA A 441 24.56 2.58 -2.89
CA ALA A 441 25.73 2.02 -2.20
C ALA A 441 26.48 3.09 -1.39
N LYS A 442 26.74 4.27 -1.97
CA LYS A 442 27.40 5.40 -1.26
C LYS A 442 26.52 6.08 -0.22
N SER A 443 25.19 6.04 -0.34
CA SER A 443 24.27 6.64 0.64
C SER A 443 24.07 5.73 1.84
N THR A 444 24.11 4.42 1.62
CA THR A 444 24.21 3.41 2.68
C THR A 444 25.54 3.59 3.41
N ALA A 445 26.68 3.54 2.70
CA ALA A 445 28.01 3.76 3.30
C ALA A 445 28.12 5.11 4.06
N ARG A 446 27.64 6.22 3.48
CA ARG A 446 27.59 7.52 4.18
C ARG A 446 26.67 7.50 5.39
N GLN A 447 25.55 6.79 5.35
CA GLN A 447 24.65 6.67 6.49
C GLN A 447 25.30 5.84 7.60
N ASP A 448 26.07 4.82 7.26
CA ASP A 448 26.84 4.00 8.20
C ASP A 448 28.03 4.77 8.79
N ASP A 449 28.76 5.57 7.99
CA ASP A 449 29.77 6.53 8.45
C ASP A 449 29.17 7.54 9.45
N ILE A 450 27.99 8.11 9.12
CA ILE A 450 27.27 9.03 10.01
C ILE A 450 26.87 8.31 11.30
N LEU A 451 26.39 7.07 11.23
CA LEU A 451 26.05 6.28 12.41
C LEU A 451 27.29 5.89 13.24
N ALA A 452 28.47 5.72 12.61
CA ALA A 452 29.73 5.54 13.31
C ALA A 452 30.16 6.81 14.06
N VAL A 453 30.10 7.99 13.42
CA VAL A 453 30.33 9.28 14.10
C VAL A 453 29.33 9.50 15.23
N CYS A 454 28.05 9.12 15.05
CA CYS A 454 27.06 9.13 16.11
C CYS A 454 27.46 8.28 17.31
N LYS A 455 27.94 7.05 17.10
CA LYS A 455 28.44 6.17 18.17
C LYS A 455 29.62 6.79 18.92
N LEU A 456 30.58 7.40 18.21
CA LEU A 456 31.71 8.12 18.83
C LEU A 456 31.25 9.26 19.76
N HIS A 457 30.17 9.98 19.39
CA HIS A 457 29.56 11.03 20.22
C HIS A 457 28.46 10.51 21.18
N GLY A 458 28.43 9.20 21.45
CA GLY A 458 27.59 8.56 22.47
C GLY A 458 26.17 8.16 22.07
N PHE A 459 25.79 8.29 20.80
CA PHE A 459 24.48 7.88 20.30
C PHE A 459 24.51 6.42 19.81
N LEU A 460 24.03 5.49 20.64
CA LEU A 460 24.22 4.04 20.46
C LEU A 460 23.08 3.32 19.71
N GLY A 461 22.32 4.03 18.87
CA GLY A 461 21.22 3.46 18.09
C GLY A 461 21.04 4.13 16.71
N ARG A 462 19.79 4.41 16.31
CA ARG A 462 19.47 5.27 15.15
C ARG A 462 18.97 6.65 15.64
N PRO A 463 19.87 7.57 16.03
CA PRO A 463 19.48 8.90 16.50
C PRO A 463 18.75 9.70 15.41
N THR A 464 17.98 10.73 15.81
CA THR A 464 17.34 11.65 14.86
C THR A 464 18.35 12.27 13.89
N ALA A 465 17.88 12.70 12.72
CA ALA A 465 18.72 13.50 11.81
C ALA A 465 19.25 14.79 12.47
N GLU A 466 18.56 15.33 13.47
CA GLU A 466 19.07 16.47 14.27
C GLU A 466 20.32 16.11 15.08
N ASN A 467 20.28 14.97 15.75
CA ASN A 467 21.36 14.47 16.59
C ASN A 467 22.51 13.89 15.76
N GLN A 468 22.21 13.35 14.57
CA GLN A 468 23.22 13.02 13.55
C GLN A 468 23.98 14.27 13.08
N LEU A 469 23.28 15.36 12.74
CA LEU A 469 23.93 16.63 12.40
C LEU A 469 24.73 17.21 13.58
N GLN A 470 24.23 17.10 14.82
CA GLN A 470 24.96 17.54 16.01
C GLN A 470 26.25 16.72 16.26
N ALA A 471 26.23 15.40 16.01
CA ALA A 471 27.42 14.55 16.13
C ALA A 471 28.47 14.92 15.06
N LEU A 472 28.04 15.16 13.82
CA LEU A 472 28.93 15.57 12.73
C LEU A 472 29.56 16.94 12.98
N ASP A 473 28.82 17.92 13.52
CA ASP A 473 29.36 19.24 13.88
C ASP A 473 30.39 19.15 15.03
N LYS A 474 30.12 18.34 16.06
CA LYS A 474 31.08 18.06 17.15
C LYS A 474 32.37 17.41 16.64
N GLU A 475 32.23 16.38 15.80
CA GLU A 475 33.38 15.68 15.20
C GLU A 475 34.19 16.63 14.31
N TYR A 476 33.51 17.44 13.49
CA TYR A 476 34.16 18.45 12.66
C TYR A 476 34.96 19.47 13.48
N GLN A 477 34.41 19.96 14.59
CA GLN A 477 35.10 20.88 15.50
C GLN A 477 36.31 20.20 16.18
N GLN A 478 36.15 18.98 16.71
CA GLN A 478 37.26 18.24 17.32
C GLN A 478 38.39 17.92 16.32
N LEU A 479 38.06 17.57 15.07
CA LEU A 479 39.05 17.32 14.03
C LEU A 479 39.75 18.60 13.55
N ARG A 480 39.06 19.77 13.55
CA ARG A 480 39.67 21.08 13.33
C ARG A 480 40.68 21.41 14.44
N ASP A 481 40.29 21.24 15.71
CA ASP A 481 41.16 21.52 16.87
C ASP A 481 42.37 20.58 16.94
N GLN A 482 42.23 19.32 16.51
CA GLN A 482 43.31 18.35 16.38
C GLN A 482 44.17 18.54 15.11
N GLY A 483 43.87 19.52 14.26
CA GLY A 483 44.61 19.78 13.00
C GLY A 483 44.38 18.74 11.89
N GLN A 484 43.42 17.83 12.03
CA GLN A 484 43.14 16.74 11.08
C GLN A 484 42.24 17.21 9.92
N SER A 485 42.69 18.23 9.19
CA SER A 485 41.93 18.93 8.13
C SER A 485 41.23 17.99 7.13
N GLY A 486 41.94 17.02 6.56
CA GLY A 486 41.39 16.10 5.57
C GLY A 486 40.25 15.21 6.09
N LYS A 487 40.21 14.91 7.40
CA LYS A 487 39.05 14.23 8.02
C LYS A 487 37.92 15.21 8.30
N ALA A 488 38.25 16.42 8.78
CA ALA A 488 37.25 17.46 9.02
C ALA A 488 36.48 17.80 7.73
N ASP A 489 37.17 17.94 6.60
CA ASP A 489 36.53 18.22 5.31
C ASP A 489 35.65 17.05 4.81
N TYR A 490 35.97 15.79 5.17
CA TYR A 490 35.10 14.63 4.93
C TYR A 490 33.84 14.65 5.81
N VAL A 491 33.99 14.89 7.12
CA VAL A 491 32.86 15.00 8.06
C VAL A 491 31.95 16.18 7.69
N GLN A 492 32.51 17.29 7.22
CA GLN A 492 31.75 18.42 6.67
C GLN A 492 30.98 18.03 5.39
N THR A 493 31.53 17.15 4.56
CA THR A 493 30.84 16.57 3.40
C THR A 493 29.66 15.69 3.81
N LEU A 494 29.81 14.88 4.87
CA LEU A 494 28.70 14.10 5.47
C LEU A 494 27.61 15.02 6.04
N TYR A 495 27.99 16.10 6.75
CA TYR A 495 27.05 17.09 7.28
C TYR A 495 26.22 17.74 6.17
N ILE A 496 26.87 18.22 5.09
CA ILE A 496 26.21 18.87 3.95
C ILE A 496 25.32 17.89 3.17
N TRP A 497 25.67 16.60 3.12
CA TRP A 497 24.81 15.58 2.54
C TRP A 497 23.58 15.32 3.40
N LEU A 498 23.75 15.26 4.72
CA LEU A 498 22.67 15.01 5.66
C LEU A 498 21.71 16.20 5.82
N SER A 499 22.19 17.45 5.85
CA SER A 499 21.33 18.64 6.02
C SER A 499 20.28 18.75 4.89
N LYS A 500 20.73 18.44 3.67
CA LYS A 500 19.90 18.35 2.47
C LYS A 500 18.90 17.18 2.54
N LYS A 501 19.33 16.02 3.02
CA LYS A 501 18.48 14.83 3.20
C LYS A 501 17.44 15.01 4.33
N SER A 502 17.74 15.81 5.35
CA SER A 502 16.89 16.02 6.52
C SER A 502 16.04 17.29 6.47
N GLY A 503 16.04 18.02 5.34
CA GLY A 503 15.31 19.28 5.18
C GLY A 503 15.73 20.40 6.15
N LYS A 504 16.89 20.30 6.82
CA LYS A 504 17.30 21.26 7.86
C LYS A 504 17.96 22.53 7.34
N ASP A 505 18.19 22.62 6.04
CA ASP A 505 18.36 23.90 5.34
C ASP A 505 17.01 24.65 5.24
N SER A 506 16.29 24.79 6.37
CA SER A 506 15.02 25.51 6.50
C SER A 506 15.22 27.04 6.49
N SER A 507 16.19 27.53 5.73
CA SER A 507 16.25 28.92 5.31
C SER A 507 15.36 29.05 4.06
N ALA A 508 14.20 29.69 4.20
CA ALA A 508 13.26 29.91 3.09
C ALA A 508 13.80 30.86 1.98
N ALA A 509 15.06 31.26 2.10
CA ALA A 509 15.76 32.23 1.26
C ALA A 509 16.67 31.58 0.18
N VAL A 510 17.09 30.32 0.34
CA VAL A 510 17.87 29.59 -0.69
C VAL A 510 17.03 28.44 -1.24
N ARG A 511 15.97 28.81 -1.99
CA ARG A 511 15.21 27.84 -2.79
C ARG A 511 16.10 27.33 -3.93
N ASP A 512 16.17 26.01 -4.08
CA ASP A 512 16.87 25.39 -5.21
C ASP A 512 16.11 25.67 -6.52
N GLU A 513 16.69 26.51 -7.38
CA GLU A 513 16.26 26.74 -8.77
C GLU A 513 16.32 25.45 -9.64
N GLY A 514 16.98 24.41 -9.10
CA GLY A 514 16.97 23.03 -9.55
C GLY A 514 15.60 22.34 -9.48
N SER A 515 14.74 22.67 -8.50
CA SER A 515 13.55 21.89 -8.16
C SER A 515 12.45 21.91 -9.24
N GLY A 516 11.87 20.73 -9.51
CA GLY A 516 10.78 20.56 -10.48
C GLY A 516 9.52 21.36 -10.12
N LEU A 517 9.07 21.27 -8.86
CA LEU A 517 7.92 22.05 -8.37
C LEU A 517 8.19 23.56 -8.35
N HIS A 518 9.43 23.99 -8.10
CA HIS A 518 9.78 25.40 -8.23
C HIS A 518 9.61 25.89 -9.68
N ARG A 519 10.12 25.13 -10.66
CA ARG A 519 9.96 25.46 -12.09
C ARG A 519 8.49 25.43 -12.54
N ALA A 520 7.69 24.49 -12.03
CA ALA A 520 6.25 24.46 -12.27
C ALA A 520 5.55 25.71 -11.72
N LEU A 521 5.82 26.11 -10.46
CA LEU A 521 5.29 27.36 -9.89
C LEU A 521 5.68 28.58 -10.73
N MET A 522 6.94 28.71 -11.14
CA MET A 522 7.38 29.85 -11.96
C MET A 522 6.66 29.90 -13.31
N LYS A 523 6.21 28.76 -13.86
CA LYS A 523 5.40 28.71 -15.08
C LYS A 523 3.91 28.95 -14.85
N TYR A 524 3.35 28.57 -13.70
CA TYR A 524 2.00 29.00 -13.30
C TYR A 524 1.93 30.51 -13.03
N LEU A 525 2.97 31.09 -12.42
CA LEU A 525 3.10 32.54 -12.25
C LEU A 525 3.27 33.28 -13.59
N ASP A 526 4.04 32.74 -14.54
CA ASP A 526 4.10 33.29 -15.90
C ASP A 526 2.71 33.29 -16.58
N ALA A 527 1.96 32.19 -16.46
CA ALA A 527 0.61 32.06 -17.03
C ALA A 527 -0.39 33.02 -16.38
N TRP A 528 -0.40 33.11 -15.05
CA TRP A 528 -1.23 34.05 -14.29
C TRP A 528 -0.87 35.51 -14.61
N PHE A 529 0.41 35.87 -14.72
CA PHE A 529 0.83 37.23 -15.08
C PHE A 529 0.36 37.63 -16.50
N LEU A 530 0.29 36.68 -17.42
CA LEU A 530 -0.25 36.88 -18.78
C LEU A 530 -1.79 36.92 -18.82
N SER A 531 -2.48 36.32 -17.85
CA SER A 531 -3.94 36.25 -17.79
C SER A 531 -4.43 36.06 -16.34
N PRO A 532 -4.55 37.16 -15.55
CA PRO A 532 -4.90 37.08 -14.14
C PRO A 532 -6.37 36.71 -13.90
N ASP A 533 -7.24 36.92 -14.90
CA ASP A 533 -8.66 36.54 -14.89
C ASP A 533 -8.90 35.03 -15.07
N SER A 534 -7.82 34.22 -15.06
CA SER A 534 -7.88 32.76 -15.19
C SER A 534 -7.89 32.07 -13.82
N TRP A 535 -9.07 31.60 -13.42
CA TRP A 535 -9.26 30.85 -12.17
C TRP A 535 -8.38 29.58 -12.08
N GLU A 536 -8.04 28.95 -13.21
CA GLU A 536 -7.14 27.78 -13.28
C GLU A 536 -5.71 28.15 -12.87
N PHE A 537 -5.20 29.28 -13.38
CA PHE A 537 -3.82 29.70 -13.12
C PHE A 537 -3.67 30.18 -11.67
N SER A 538 -4.67 30.87 -11.14
CA SER A 538 -4.75 31.27 -9.73
C SER A 538 -4.87 30.06 -8.78
N LEU A 539 -5.61 29.01 -9.16
CA LEU A 539 -5.70 27.75 -8.40
C LEU A 539 -4.34 27.04 -8.30
N HIS A 540 -3.67 26.78 -9.41
CA HIS A 540 -2.39 26.06 -9.42
C HIS A 540 -1.27 26.90 -8.77
N THR A 541 -1.23 28.22 -9.03
CA THR A 541 -0.31 29.15 -8.37
C THR A 541 -0.51 29.12 -6.85
N GLY A 542 -1.74 29.31 -6.38
CA GLY A 542 -2.07 29.25 -4.95
C GLY A 542 -1.72 27.92 -4.29
N ARG A 543 -2.00 26.79 -4.95
CA ARG A 543 -1.64 25.44 -4.47
C ARG A 543 -0.13 25.28 -4.23
N LEU A 544 0.69 25.71 -5.19
CA LEU A 544 2.16 25.58 -5.11
C LEU A 544 2.82 26.66 -4.22
N LEU A 545 2.21 27.83 -4.07
CA LEU A 545 2.59 28.80 -3.04
C LEU A 545 2.35 28.22 -1.63
N LEU A 546 1.22 27.53 -1.44
CA LEU A 546 0.89 26.88 -0.18
C LEU A 546 1.84 25.71 0.17
N LEU A 547 2.33 24.96 -0.83
CA LEU A 547 3.44 23.99 -0.65
C LEU A 547 4.72 24.66 -0.13
N GLN A 548 5.03 25.86 -0.61
CA GLN A 548 6.22 26.63 -0.20
C GLN A 548 6.01 27.40 1.12
N GLY A 549 4.94 27.12 1.88
CA GLY A 549 4.64 27.81 3.14
C GLY A 549 4.21 29.28 2.99
N ARG A 550 4.03 29.77 1.75
CA ARG A 550 3.68 31.17 1.44
C ARG A 550 2.17 31.41 1.59
N GLY A 551 1.64 31.12 2.78
CA GLY A 551 0.19 31.07 3.07
C GLY A 551 -0.56 32.36 2.77
N GLY A 552 0.04 33.53 3.03
CA GLY A 552 -0.57 34.83 2.72
C GLY A 552 -0.80 35.05 1.22
N GLU A 553 0.27 34.91 0.41
CA GLU A 553 0.16 35.02 -1.06
C GLU A 553 -0.76 33.93 -1.63
N ALA A 554 -0.62 32.69 -1.14
CA ALA A 554 -1.49 31.59 -1.56
C ALA A 554 -2.98 31.92 -1.35
N LEU A 555 -3.33 32.53 -0.22
CA LEU A 555 -4.70 32.96 0.07
C LEU A 555 -5.19 34.04 -0.92
N GLN A 556 -4.37 35.04 -1.26
CA GLN A 556 -4.72 36.08 -2.23
C GLN A 556 -5.05 35.48 -3.61
N HIS A 557 -4.17 34.61 -4.14
CA HIS A 557 -4.40 33.93 -5.43
C HIS A 557 -5.66 33.06 -5.40
N LEU A 558 -5.87 32.28 -4.34
CA LEU A 558 -7.04 31.40 -4.22
C LEU A 558 -8.35 32.18 -4.03
N GLN A 559 -8.33 33.34 -3.34
CA GLN A 559 -9.47 34.24 -3.22
C GLN A 559 -9.83 34.90 -4.56
N SER A 560 -8.84 35.34 -5.34
CA SER A 560 -9.05 35.81 -6.72
C SER A 560 -9.70 34.73 -7.60
N GLY A 561 -9.19 33.50 -7.53
CA GLY A 561 -9.82 32.34 -8.20
C GLY A 561 -11.26 32.09 -7.76
N LEU A 562 -11.57 32.21 -6.46
CA LEU A 562 -12.93 32.09 -5.93
C LEU A 562 -13.86 33.22 -6.37
N ALA A 563 -13.38 34.46 -6.53
CA ALA A 563 -14.20 35.55 -7.05
C ALA A 563 -14.67 35.27 -8.50
N LEU A 564 -13.82 34.62 -9.30
CA LEU A 564 -14.10 34.21 -10.68
C LEU A 564 -14.97 32.94 -10.75
N ARG A 565 -14.74 31.96 -9.86
CA ARG A 565 -15.48 30.69 -9.79
C ARG A 565 -15.85 30.30 -8.35
N PRO A 566 -16.89 30.93 -7.76
CA PRO A 566 -17.24 30.73 -6.34
C PRO A 566 -17.57 29.29 -5.96
N LEU A 567 -18.08 28.50 -6.90
CA LEU A 567 -18.53 27.12 -6.67
C LEU A 567 -17.44 26.08 -6.90
N HIS A 568 -16.22 26.46 -7.32
CA HIS A 568 -15.21 25.50 -7.73
C HIS A 568 -14.63 24.72 -6.53
N PRO A 569 -14.82 23.39 -6.44
CA PRO A 569 -14.54 22.63 -5.21
C PRO A 569 -13.07 22.65 -4.79
N ALA A 570 -12.14 22.60 -5.75
CA ALA A 570 -10.72 22.66 -5.44
C ALA A 570 -10.30 24.04 -4.92
N LEU A 571 -10.79 25.12 -5.53
CA LEU A 571 -10.49 26.48 -5.06
C LEU A 571 -10.94 26.65 -3.61
N ARG A 572 -12.15 26.21 -3.28
CA ARG A 572 -12.66 26.15 -1.90
C ARG A 572 -11.73 25.37 -0.98
N PHE A 573 -11.40 24.13 -1.34
CA PHE A 573 -10.56 23.25 -0.53
C PHE A 573 -9.21 23.89 -0.20
N PHE A 574 -8.51 24.42 -1.20
CA PHE A 574 -7.21 25.05 -1.00
C PHE A 574 -7.31 26.41 -0.29
N THR A 575 -8.39 27.20 -0.49
CA THR A 575 -8.67 28.39 0.34
C THR A 575 -8.87 28.00 1.81
N GLY A 576 -9.58 26.91 2.09
CA GLY A 576 -9.74 26.38 3.45
C GLY A 576 -8.40 26.08 4.12
N LEU A 577 -7.45 25.46 3.39
CA LEU A 577 -6.09 25.26 3.91
C LEU A 577 -5.32 26.58 4.06
N ALA A 578 -5.40 27.48 3.09
CA ALA A 578 -4.70 28.76 3.14
C ALA A 578 -5.18 29.64 4.31
N LEU A 579 -6.47 29.62 4.66
CA LEU A 579 -7.03 30.29 5.85
C LEU A 579 -6.44 29.77 7.17
N LEU A 580 -6.05 28.49 7.22
CA LEU A 580 -5.47 27.86 8.41
C LEU A 580 -3.94 28.02 8.49
N HIS A 581 -3.29 28.22 7.35
CA HIS A 581 -1.82 28.42 7.23
C HIS A 581 -1.42 29.91 7.26
N GLN A 582 -2.19 30.76 7.94
CA GLN A 582 -1.81 32.15 8.19
C GLN A 582 -0.91 32.26 9.43
N GLU A 583 -0.06 33.30 9.49
CA GLU A 583 0.88 33.52 10.62
C GLU A 583 0.17 33.74 11.97
N GLN A 584 -1.08 34.21 11.94
CA GLN A 584 -1.92 34.42 13.11
C GLN A 584 -2.80 33.19 13.33
N LYS A 585 -2.83 32.68 14.57
CA LYS A 585 -3.71 31.58 14.96
C LYS A 585 -5.16 31.89 14.57
N ALA A 586 -5.76 31.01 13.77
CA ALA A 586 -7.14 31.13 13.27
C ALA A 586 -8.14 31.38 14.41
N SER A 587 -9.14 32.25 14.15
CA SER A 587 -10.28 32.40 15.05
C SER A 587 -11.23 31.20 14.93
N GLU A 588 -12.13 31.06 15.90
CA GLU A 588 -13.13 29.98 15.89
C GLU A 588 -14.01 30.01 14.63
N ASP A 589 -14.34 31.21 14.15
CA ASP A 589 -15.12 31.39 12.91
C ASP A 589 -14.31 31.02 11.66
N THR A 590 -13.00 31.33 11.64
CA THR A 590 -12.10 30.91 10.56
C THR A 590 -11.88 29.39 10.56
N GLU A 591 -11.77 28.76 11.73
CA GLU A 591 -11.71 27.29 11.85
C GLU A 591 -12.98 26.61 11.30
N LYS A 592 -14.16 27.19 11.56
CA LYS A 592 -15.45 26.69 11.04
C LYS A 592 -15.59 26.88 9.52
N GLU A 593 -15.28 28.05 8.99
CA GLU A 593 -15.35 28.32 7.55
C GLU A 593 -14.36 27.45 6.78
N ALA A 594 -13.11 27.34 7.25
CA ALA A 594 -12.13 26.45 6.64
C ALA A 594 -12.59 24.99 6.62
N ALA A 595 -13.18 24.51 7.72
CA ALA A 595 -13.73 23.16 7.80
C ALA A 595 -14.94 22.94 6.85
N LEU A 596 -15.79 23.95 6.64
CA LEU A 596 -16.87 23.92 5.65
C LEU A 596 -16.30 23.79 4.22
N LEU A 597 -15.34 24.64 3.85
CA LEU A 597 -14.70 24.64 2.54
C LEU A 597 -13.95 23.33 2.24
N LEU A 598 -13.26 22.77 3.23
CA LEU A 598 -12.60 21.46 3.14
C LEU A 598 -13.61 20.32 2.98
N HIS A 599 -14.71 20.35 3.73
CA HIS A 599 -15.76 19.32 3.62
C HIS A 599 -16.43 19.32 2.24
N GLN A 600 -16.67 20.49 1.65
CA GLN A 600 -17.24 20.61 0.30
C GLN A 600 -16.32 20.03 -0.78
N GLY A 601 -14.99 20.19 -0.65
CA GLY A 601 -14.03 19.52 -1.53
C GLY A 601 -14.04 17.99 -1.36
N LEU A 602 -14.15 17.49 -0.13
CA LEU A 602 -14.31 16.06 0.15
C LEU A 602 -15.60 15.50 -0.47
N GLU A 603 -16.74 16.17 -0.33
CA GLU A 603 -18.01 15.69 -0.91
C GLU A 603 -17.99 15.66 -2.43
N HIS A 604 -17.31 16.61 -3.07
CA HIS A 604 -17.09 16.58 -4.52
C HIS A 604 -16.22 15.38 -4.96
N PHE A 605 -15.11 15.14 -4.26
CA PHE A 605 -14.27 13.95 -4.48
C PHE A 605 -15.08 12.65 -4.32
N VAL A 606 -15.91 12.55 -3.29
CA VAL A 606 -16.77 11.38 -3.04
C VAL A 606 -17.81 11.20 -4.15
N ARG A 607 -18.42 12.28 -4.69
CA ARG A 607 -19.28 12.18 -5.89
C ARG A 607 -18.51 11.66 -7.09
N GLN A 608 -17.33 12.21 -7.41
CA GLN A 608 -16.55 11.75 -8.55
C GLN A 608 -16.22 10.25 -8.44
N ARG A 609 -15.74 9.82 -7.26
CA ARG A 609 -15.36 8.43 -6.99
C ARG A 609 -16.55 7.47 -6.95
N CYS A 610 -17.77 7.95 -6.67
CA CYS A 610 -19.00 7.17 -6.69
C CYS A 610 -19.83 7.42 -7.96
N SER A 611 -19.18 7.36 -9.14
CA SER A 611 -19.80 7.57 -10.45
C SER A 611 -19.57 6.38 -11.40
N ASN A 612 -20.43 6.24 -12.42
CA ASN A 612 -20.41 5.13 -13.37
C ASN A 612 -19.26 5.26 -14.39
N SER A 613 -18.77 6.47 -14.62
CA SER A 613 -17.73 6.76 -15.60
C SER A 613 -16.36 6.31 -15.12
N ARG A 614 -15.72 5.40 -15.86
CA ARG A 614 -14.25 5.23 -15.86
C ARG A 614 -13.60 6.48 -16.46
N VAL A 615 -13.64 7.58 -15.72
CA VAL A 615 -12.74 8.70 -15.96
C VAL A 615 -11.36 8.22 -15.56
N GLU A 616 -10.44 8.09 -16.52
CA GLU A 616 -9.02 8.04 -16.19
C GLU A 616 -8.73 9.30 -15.38
N GLN A 617 -8.36 9.13 -14.10
CA GLN A 617 -8.12 10.27 -13.20
C GLN A 617 -7.11 11.21 -13.85
N ASP A 618 -7.55 12.43 -14.17
CA ASP A 618 -6.65 13.42 -14.75
C ASP A 618 -5.52 13.65 -13.74
N PRO A 619 -4.24 13.42 -14.10
CA PRO A 619 -3.12 13.66 -13.20
C PRO A 619 -3.06 15.11 -12.69
N SER A 620 -3.67 16.04 -13.42
CA SER A 620 -3.78 17.44 -13.00
C SER A 620 -4.83 17.71 -11.92
N ASP A 621 -5.78 16.79 -11.65
CA ASP A 621 -6.84 16.99 -10.65
C ASP A 621 -6.24 17.26 -9.24
N PRO A 622 -6.41 18.47 -8.70
CA PRO A 622 -5.82 18.85 -7.42
C PRO A 622 -6.46 18.14 -6.22
N LEU A 623 -7.63 17.49 -6.38
CA LEU A 623 -8.30 16.68 -5.36
C LEU A 623 -8.03 15.17 -5.53
N SER A 624 -7.01 14.79 -6.31
CA SER A 624 -6.61 13.39 -6.48
C SER A 624 -6.13 12.75 -5.17
N SER A 625 -6.38 11.44 -5.00
CA SER A 625 -5.84 10.64 -3.89
C SER A 625 -4.31 10.52 -3.89
N ARG A 626 -3.63 10.92 -4.97
CA ARG A 626 -2.16 11.03 -5.02
C ARG A 626 -1.63 12.36 -4.45
N SER A 627 -2.50 13.37 -4.28
CA SER A 627 -2.12 14.68 -3.75
C SER A 627 -1.92 14.61 -2.22
N THR A 628 -0.67 14.75 -1.80
CA THR A 628 -0.29 14.81 -0.36
C THR A 628 -0.98 15.97 0.35
N GLN A 629 -1.13 17.12 -0.30
CA GLN A 629 -1.88 18.26 0.24
C GLN A 629 -3.37 17.96 0.41
N PHE A 630 -3.99 17.26 -0.54
CA PHE A 630 -5.40 16.88 -0.42
C PHE A 630 -5.61 15.98 0.81
N LEU A 631 -4.83 14.91 0.92
CA LEU A 631 -4.97 13.99 2.06
C LEU A 631 -4.60 14.64 3.41
N ARG A 632 -3.57 15.51 3.46
CA ARG A 632 -3.30 16.34 4.66
C ARG A 632 -4.45 17.28 4.99
N GLY A 633 -5.08 17.89 4.00
CA GLY A 633 -6.25 18.73 4.22
C GLY A 633 -7.46 17.98 4.77
N LEU A 634 -7.61 16.70 4.41
CA LEU A 634 -8.61 15.81 5.01
C LEU A 634 -8.27 15.43 6.47
N LEU A 635 -6.99 15.23 6.82
CA LEU A 635 -6.59 15.09 8.23
C LEU A 635 -6.97 16.34 9.03
N THR A 636 -6.67 17.54 8.51
CA THR A 636 -7.01 18.82 9.12
C THR A 636 -8.53 19.00 9.25
N LEU A 637 -9.32 18.61 8.24
CA LEU A 637 -10.77 18.58 8.33
C LEU A 637 -11.25 17.70 9.49
N GLY A 638 -10.74 16.47 9.61
CA GLY A 638 -11.09 15.59 10.73
C GLY A 638 -10.72 16.20 12.09
N GLN A 639 -9.57 16.88 12.20
CA GLN A 639 -9.17 17.57 13.43
C GLN A 639 -10.10 18.74 13.78
N LEU A 640 -10.57 19.49 12.77
CA LEU A 640 -11.52 20.59 12.98
C LEU A 640 -12.91 20.08 13.35
N GLN A 641 -13.36 18.96 12.77
CA GLN A 641 -14.62 18.29 13.11
C GLN A 641 -14.64 17.71 14.54
N GLN A 642 -13.48 17.43 15.15
CA GLN A 642 -13.42 17.10 16.59
C GLN A 642 -13.68 18.32 17.49
N LYS A 643 -13.34 19.54 17.03
CA LYS A 643 -13.58 20.79 17.77
C LYS A 643 -14.99 21.33 17.53
N HIS A 644 -15.43 21.31 16.27
CA HIS A 644 -16.59 22.05 15.77
C HIS A 644 -17.53 21.12 15.00
N THR A 645 -18.77 20.96 15.49
CA THR A 645 -19.82 20.24 14.76
C THR A 645 -20.35 21.12 13.62
N LEU A 646 -20.01 20.78 12.38
CA LEU A 646 -20.35 21.59 11.19
C LEU A 646 -21.84 21.53 10.84
N SER A 647 -22.39 20.32 10.67
CA SER A 647 -23.81 20.10 10.40
C SER A 647 -24.20 18.63 10.70
N LEU A 648 -25.51 18.35 10.73
CA LEU A 648 -26.05 16.99 10.84
C LEU A 648 -25.88 16.14 9.57
N GLN A 649 -25.43 16.73 8.46
CA GLN A 649 -25.20 16.05 7.18
C GLN A 649 -23.72 15.97 6.81
N ALA A 650 -22.82 16.42 7.69
CA ALA A 650 -21.38 16.32 7.49
C ALA A 650 -20.88 14.93 7.89
N MET A 651 -19.80 14.46 7.23
CA MET A 651 -19.09 13.27 7.68
C MET A 651 -18.53 13.49 9.08
N SER A 652 -18.53 12.46 9.92
CA SER A 652 -17.82 12.48 11.20
C SER A 652 -16.31 12.43 11.02
N ALA A 653 -15.55 12.97 12.00
CA ALA A 653 -14.08 12.94 11.97
C ALA A 653 -13.51 11.52 11.77
N GLU A 654 -14.15 10.51 12.37
CA GLU A 654 -13.77 9.09 12.21
C GLU A 654 -13.97 8.59 10.77
N GLN A 655 -15.05 8.98 10.10
CA GLN A 655 -15.25 8.66 8.68
C GLN A 655 -14.22 9.37 7.80
N VAL A 656 -13.89 10.63 8.08
CA VAL A 656 -12.87 11.39 7.35
C VAL A 656 -11.50 10.73 7.51
N TYR A 657 -11.07 10.36 8.73
CA TYR A 657 -9.80 9.66 8.93
C TYR A 657 -9.79 8.26 8.31
N HIS A 658 -10.90 7.52 8.35
CA HIS A 658 -11.00 6.24 7.65
C HIS A 658 -10.86 6.39 6.13
N ILE A 659 -11.41 7.44 5.52
CA ILE A 659 -11.18 7.76 4.11
C ILE A 659 -9.71 8.08 3.87
N VAL A 660 -9.05 8.89 4.71
CA VAL A 660 -7.62 9.17 4.56
C VAL A 660 -6.77 7.90 4.68
N ALA A 661 -7.05 7.01 5.64
CA ALA A 661 -6.33 5.75 5.80
C ALA A 661 -6.46 4.84 4.56
N VAL A 662 -7.68 4.75 3.97
CA VAL A 662 -7.91 3.99 2.73
C VAL A 662 -7.16 4.60 1.54
N LEU A 663 -7.28 5.92 1.33
CA LEU A 663 -6.68 6.60 0.18
C LEU A 663 -5.14 6.66 0.26
N SER A 664 -4.57 6.90 1.44
CA SER A 664 -3.13 6.89 1.64
C SER A 664 -2.54 5.47 1.50
N ALA A 665 -3.17 4.44 2.08
CA ALA A 665 -2.76 3.05 1.86
C ALA A 665 -2.80 2.67 0.37
N GLN A 666 -3.85 3.06 -0.35
CA GLN A 666 -3.93 2.89 -1.82
C GLN A 666 -2.76 3.59 -2.52
N SER A 667 -2.51 4.87 -2.25
CA SER A 667 -1.46 5.65 -2.93
C SER A 667 -0.05 5.16 -2.62
N VAL A 668 0.31 4.85 -1.36
CA VAL A 668 1.64 4.31 -1.02
C VAL A 668 1.85 2.94 -1.70
N SER A 669 0.80 2.11 -1.85
CA SER A 669 0.89 0.82 -2.57
C SER A 669 1.08 0.92 -4.08
N GLN A 670 0.88 2.10 -4.68
CA GLN A 670 1.21 2.38 -6.08
C GLN A 670 2.64 2.92 -6.26
N CYS A 671 3.30 3.35 -5.18
CA CYS A 671 4.66 3.86 -5.23
C CYS A 671 5.68 2.71 -5.31
N VAL A 672 6.63 2.82 -6.24
CA VAL A 672 7.64 1.79 -6.50
C VAL A 672 8.95 2.07 -5.76
N CYS A 673 9.27 3.35 -5.51
CA CYS A 673 10.48 3.80 -4.83
C CYS A 673 10.22 4.32 -3.40
N ARG A 674 11.22 4.97 -2.80
CA ARG A 674 11.18 5.62 -1.48
C ARG A 674 11.46 7.14 -1.57
N GLY A 675 10.89 7.81 -2.58
CA GLY A 675 11.01 9.26 -2.76
C GLY A 675 10.30 10.08 -1.67
N GLU A 676 10.53 11.39 -1.63
CA GLU A 676 9.98 12.27 -0.59
C GLU A 676 8.45 12.25 -0.59
N ALA A 677 7.81 12.30 -1.77
CA ALA A 677 6.36 12.22 -1.88
C ALA A 677 5.79 10.94 -1.23
N VAL A 678 6.53 9.82 -1.29
CA VAL A 678 6.15 8.56 -0.64
C VAL A 678 6.24 8.66 0.87
N VAL A 679 7.31 9.27 1.40
CA VAL A 679 7.50 9.55 2.83
C VAL A 679 6.38 10.47 3.37
N GLN A 680 5.98 11.50 2.61
CA GLN A 680 4.86 12.37 2.99
C GLN A 680 3.50 11.63 2.98
N LEU A 681 3.29 10.67 2.07
CA LEU A 681 2.09 9.80 2.05
C LEU A 681 2.10 8.77 3.19
N GLU A 682 3.26 8.24 3.57
CA GLU A 682 3.42 7.35 4.73
C GLU A 682 3.07 8.08 6.04
N TRP A 683 3.56 9.31 6.23
CA TRP A 683 3.16 10.16 7.36
C TRP A 683 1.64 10.32 7.47
N VAL A 684 0.98 10.64 6.34
CA VAL A 684 -0.48 10.80 6.29
C VAL A 684 -1.22 9.50 6.67
N LEU A 685 -0.68 8.34 6.31
CA LEU A 685 -1.23 7.05 6.72
C LEU A 685 -1.10 6.83 8.23
N LEU A 686 0.09 7.09 8.79
CA LEU A 686 0.35 6.96 10.23
C LEU A 686 -0.53 7.90 11.06
N ASP A 687 -0.65 9.17 10.64
CA ASP A 687 -1.52 10.16 11.29
C ASP A 687 -3.00 9.76 11.28
N ALA A 688 -3.49 9.23 10.15
CA ALA A 688 -4.87 8.75 10.03
C ALA A 688 -5.15 7.58 10.97
N HIS A 689 -4.24 6.60 11.03
CA HIS A 689 -4.30 5.48 11.97
C HIS A 689 -4.26 5.95 13.42
N PHE A 690 -3.36 6.86 13.77
CA PHE A 690 -3.17 7.35 15.13
C PHE A 690 -4.36 8.18 15.60
N ALA A 691 -4.94 9.02 14.73
CA ALA A 691 -6.14 9.78 15.03
C ALA A 691 -7.37 8.88 15.26
N LEU A 692 -7.54 7.83 14.44
CA LEU A 692 -8.58 6.81 14.64
C LEU A 692 -8.38 6.04 15.95
N LEU A 693 -7.15 5.66 16.27
CA LEU A 693 -6.81 4.97 17.52
C LEU A 693 -7.17 5.85 18.73
N GLN A 694 -6.78 7.13 18.71
CA GLN A 694 -7.14 8.09 19.76
C GLN A 694 -8.66 8.25 19.93
N ARG A 695 -9.43 8.32 18.83
CA ARG A 695 -10.89 8.36 18.87
C ARG A 695 -11.51 7.09 19.46
N LEU A 696 -11.03 5.90 19.07
CA LEU A 696 -11.52 4.63 19.60
C LEU A 696 -11.41 4.52 21.13
N ILE A 697 -10.40 5.17 21.74
CA ILE A 697 -10.07 5.15 23.17
C ILE A 697 -10.86 6.20 23.99
N GLN A 698 -11.43 7.23 23.35
CA GLN A 698 -12.14 8.31 24.05
C GLN A 698 -13.53 7.89 24.55
N ASP A 699 -14.21 6.97 23.85
CA ASP A 699 -15.52 6.45 24.27
C ASP A 699 -15.33 5.26 25.24
N GLN A 700 -16.23 5.11 26.21
CA GLN A 700 -16.16 4.03 27.21
C GLN A 700 -16.42 2.66 26.57
N ALA A 701 -15.64 1.65 26.96
CA ALA A 701 -15.45 0.42 26.18
C ALA A 701 -16.13 -0.83 26.77
N GLY A 702 -16.57 -1.72 25.88
CA GLY A 702 -16.78 -3.15 26.14
C GLY A 702 -15.69 -4.00 25.47
N MET A 703 -15.67 -5.31 25.78
CA MET A 703 -14.61 -6.26 25.37
C MET A 703 -14.21 -6.17 23.88
N GLU A 704 -15.18 -6.18 22.96
CA GLU A 704 -14.92 -6.20 21.52
C GLU A 704 -14.17 -4.95 21.02
N ARG A 705 -14.38 -3.81 21.70
CA ARG A 705 -13.68 -2.55 21.41
C ARG A 705 -12.23 -2.55 21.92
N GLN A 706 -11.93 -3.30 22.98
CA GLN A 706 -10.55 -3.49 23.47
C GLN A 706 -9.74 -4.34 22.48
N SER A 707 -10.30 -5.43 21.95
CA SER A 707 -9.66 -6.24 20.90
C SER A 707 -9.41 -5.45 19.61
N LEU A 708 -10.31 -4.54 19.21
CA LEU A 708 -10.09 -3.68 18.04
C LEU A 708 -8.96 -2.67 18.27
N VAL A 709 -8.88 -2.07 19.46
CA VAL A 709 -7.77 -1.18 19.84
C VAL A 709 -6.43 -1.93 19.85
N ALA A 710 -6.38 -3.16 20.40
CA ALA A 710 -5.18 -3.98 20.38
C ALA A 710 -4.73 -4.32 18.94
N LYS A 711 -5.65 -4.77 18.08
CA LYS A 711 -5.38 -5.04 16.65
C LYS A 711 -4.85 -3.81 15.92
N ARG A 712 -5.45 -2.63 16.12
CA ARG A 712 -4.97 -1.38 15.50
C ARG A 712 -3.63 -0.89 16.09
N CYS A 713 -3.34 -1.12 17.37
CA CYS A 713 -2.01 -0.84 17.93
C CYS A 713 -0.94 -1.73 17.30
N GLN A 714 -1.16 -3.04 17.20
CA GLN A 714 -0.21 -3.97 16.57
C GLN A 714 0.05 -3.59 15.11
N ALA A 715 -1.02 -3.27 14.36
CA ALA A 715 -0.95 -2.83 12.98
C ALA A 715 -0.17 -1.51 12.81
N LEU A 716 -0.44 -0.48 13.63
CA LEU A 716 0.25 0.80 13.56
C LEU A 716 1.72 0.67 13.96
N THR A 717 2.06 -0.13 14.98
CA THR A 717 3.46 -0.43 15.34
C THR A 717 4.19 -1.19 14.21
N ALA A 718 3.49 -2.03 13.45
CA ALA A 718 4.05 -2.66 12.24
C ALA A 718 4.29 -1.64 11.12
N LEU A 719 3.36 -0.72 10.87
CA LEU A 719 3.52 0.33 9.86
C LEU A 719 4.66 1.30 10.20
N ILE A 720 4.78 1.75 11.45
CA ILE A 720 5.88 2.61 11.91
C ILE A 720 7.23 1.92 11.67
N ARG A 721 7.33 0.63 12.01
CA ARG A 721 8.58 -0.15 11.88
C ARG A 721 9.01 -0.42 10.43
N LEU A 722 8.06 -0.46 9.50
CA LEU A 722 8.30 -0.70 8.07
C LEU A 722 8.21 0.55 7.19
N ALA A 723 8.06 1.73 7.79
CA ALA A 723 8.07 3.00 7.08
C ALA A 723 9.46 3.35 6.52
N SER A 724 9.47 4.16 5.47
CA SER A 724 10.67 4.77 4.88
C SER A 724 11.11 6.04 5.64
N ILE A 725 10.30 6.49 6.60
CA ILE A 725 10.50 7.68 7.43
C ILE A 725 11.75 7.52 8.31
N ALA A 726 12.65 8.51 8.28
CA ALA A 726 13.80 8.57 9.19
C ALA A 726 13.35 8.87 10.64
N PRO A 727 13.97 8.29 11.68
CA PRO A 727 13.61 8.56 13.07
C PRO A 727 13.59 10.06 13.40
N CYS A 728 12.47 10.53 13.95
CA CYS A 728 12.30 11.86 14.50
C CYS A 728 11.55 11.76 15.84
N GLN A 729 11.59 12.83 16.66
CA GLN A 729 10.93 12.80 17.97
C GLN A 729 9.42 12.54 17.87
N GLU A 730 8.76 13.10 16.84
CA GLU A 730 7.32 12.93 16.61
C GLU A 730 6.95 11.46 16.30
N LEU A 731 7.80 10.76 15.54
CA LEU A 731 7.61 9.33 15.22
C LEU A 731 7.87 8.44 16.45
N LEU A 732 8.90 8.76 17.24
CA LEU A 732 9.22 8.03 18.47
C LEU A 732 8.13 8.21 19.55
N ASP A 733 7.65 9.44 19.75
CA ASP A 733 6.55 9.75 20.65
C ASP A 733 5.24 9.08 20.20
N MET A 734 4.99 8.98 18.89
CA MET A 734 3.88 8.20 18.35
C MET A 734 4.07 6.70 18.64
N GLN A 735 5.23 6.13 18.32
CA GLN A 735 5.53 4.70 18.50
C GLN A 735 5.39 4.26 19.96
N GLU A 736 6.01 5.00 20.88
CA GLU A 736 5.95 4.71 22.31
C GLU A 736 4.50 4.76 22.81
N ARG A 737 3.77 5.82 22.47
CA ARG A 737 2.38 6.00 22.90
C ARG A 737 1.43 4.95 22.31
N VAL A 738 1.68 4.44 21.10
CA VAL A 738 0.93 3.30 20.53
C VAL A 738 1.25 2.00 21.29
N CYS A 739 2.51 1.76 21.65
CA CYS A 739 2.89 0.58 22.43
C CYS A 739 2.35 0.63 23.87
N GLN A 740 2.38 1.80 24.53
CA GLN A 740 1.73 2.02 25.82
C GLN A 740 0.22 1.66 25.74
N LEU A 741 -0.46 2.05 24.66
CA LEU A 741 -1.88 1.75 24.44
C LEU A 741 -2.16 0.25 24.17
N ALA A 742 -1.26 -0.46 23.49
CA ALA A 742 -1.32 -1.92 23.37
C ALA A 742 -1.23 -2.59 24.75
N VAL A 743 -0.23 -2.23 25.54
CA VAL A 743 -0.03 -2.75 26.90
C VAL A 743 -1.21 -2.39 27.83
N LEU A 744 -1.86 -1.25 27.64
CA LEU A 744 -3.08 -0.89 28.40
C LEU A 744 -4.32 -1.72 28.04
N THR A 745 -4.41 -2.23 26.81
CA THR A 745 -5.50 -3.15 26.42
C THR A 745 -5.18 -4.60 26.74
N THR A 746 -3.90 -4.96 26.77
CA THR A 746 -3.41 -6.33 26.99
C THR A 746 -2.20 -6.35 27.94
N PRO A 747 -2.36 -6.02 29.23
CA PRO A 747 -1.25 -5.80 30.18
C PRO A 747 -0.47 -7.05 30.59
N ARG A 748 -0.83 -8.21 30.02
CA ARG A 748 -0.16 -9.50 30.20
C ARG A 748 0.23 -10.14 28.86
N ASP A 749 0.18 -9.40 27.77
CA ASP A 749 0.72 -9.80 26.47
C ASP A 749 2.22 -9.48 26.40
N SER A 750 3.03 -10.53 26.37
CA SER A 750 4.49 -10.43 26.35
C SER A 750 5.02 -9.74 25.07
N PRO A 751 4.49 -10.04 23.85
CA PRO A 751 4.81 -9.27 22.64
C PRO A 751 4.57 -7.76 22.76
N ALA A 752 3.41 -7.32 23.27
CA ALA A 752 3.11 -5.89 23.46
C ALA A 752 4.10 -5.21 24.42
N LEU A 753 4.48 -5.87 25.52
CA LEU A 753 5.50 -5.39 26.46
C LEU A 753 6.91 -5.35 25.83
N CYS A 754 7.26 -6.34 25.00
CA CYS A 754 8.50 -6.31 24.23
C CYS A 754 8.54 -5.16 23.20
N LEU A 755 7.42 -4.85 22.56
CA LEU A 755 7.32 -3.72 21.62
C LEU A 755 7.41 -2.37 22.36
N LEU A 756 6.80 -2.25 23.54
CA LEU A 756 6.96 -1.08 24.42
C LEU A 756 8.43 -0.91 24.84
N GLY A 757 9.11 -1.98 25.26
CA GLY A 757 10.54 -1.95 25.59
C GLY A 757 11.40 -1.50 24.41
N ARG A 758 11.12 -1.98 23.17
CA ARG A 758 11.80 -1.52 21.94
C ARG A 758 11.60 -0.01 21.70
N ALA A 759 10.38 0.52 21.92
CA ALA A 759 10.09 1.94 21.74
C ALA A 759 10.73 2.83 22.82
N GLN A 760 10.69 2.41 24.08
CA GLN A 760 11.31 3.13 25.20
C GLN A 760 12.85 3.14 25.09
N LEU A 761 13.46 2.04 24.62
CA LEU A 761 14.89 2.01 24.31
C LEU A 761 15.22 2.96 23.14
N ALA A 762 14.40 3.01 22.08
CA ALA A 762 14.60 3.95 20.98
C ALA A 762 14.52 5.43 21.41
N GLN A 763 13.69 5.77 22.41
CA GLN A 763 13.66 7.11 23.03
C GLN A 763 14.97 7.42 23.79
N TYR A 764 15.57 6.44 24.47
CA TYR A 764 16.89 6.61 25.10
C TYR A 764 18.00 6.78 24.04
N ASP A 765 18.06 5.87 23.07
CA ASP A 765 19.06 5.86 21.98
C ASP A 765 19.09 7.16 21.18
N ASN A 766 17.95 7.84 21.08
CA ASN A 766 17.85 9.13 20.41
C ASN A 766 18.58 10.25 21.15
N ASN A 767 18.45 10.36 22.48
CA ASN A 767 19.05 11.45 23.26
C ASN A 767 19.46 10.99 24.68
N PRO A 768 20.54 10.18 24.80
CA PRO A 768 20.92 9.50 26.04
C PRO A 768 21.43 10.42 27.16
N ASN A 769 21.57 11.72 26.89
CA ASN A 769 22.02 12.74 27.85
C ASN A 769 20.86 13.46 28.58
N SER A 770 19.60 13.19 28.20
CA SER A 770 18.42 13.81 28.81
C SER A 770 17.96 13.04 30.07
N GLU A 771 17.48 13.71 31.11
CA GLU A 771 16.89 13.01 32.27
C GLU A 771 15.68 12.15 31.86
N LYS A 772 14.88 12.58 30.87
CA LYS A 772 13.82 11.76 30.28
C LYS A 772 14.33 10.46 29.66
N SER A 773 15.55 10.46 29.13
CA SER A 773 16.15 9.27 28.52
C SER A 773 16.54 8.24 29.59
N LYS A 774 16.99 8.68 30.76
CA LYS A 774 17.28 7.80 31.91
C LYS A 774 15.99 7.18 32.47
N GLU A 775 14.89 7.95 32.50
CA GLU A 775 13.55 7.41 32.78
C GLU A 775 13.16 6.35 31.71
N ALA A 776 13.31 6.66 30.42
CA ALA A 776 12.97 5.75 29.33
C ALA A 776 13.81 4.45 29.31
N LEU A 777 15.12 4.52 29.60
CA LEU A 777 15.99 3.34 29.68
C LEU A 777 15.58 2.41 30.83
N ARG A 778 15.22 2.99 31.98
CA ARG A 778 14.70 2.25 33.14
C ARG A 778 13.35 1.59 32.83
N ASP A 779 12.43 2.33 32.23
CA ASP A 779 11.12 1.80 31.85
C ASP A 779 11.25 0.73 30.76
N ALA A 780 12.19 0.87 29.81
CA ALA A 780 12.51 -0.17 28.82
C ALA A 780 12.97 -1.48 29.48
N CYS A 781 13.89 -1.39 30.46
CA CYS A 781 14.33 -2.56 31.23
C CYS A 781 13.16 -3.24 31.95
N LEU A 782 12.27 -2.46 32.59
CA LEU A 782 11.06 -2.97 33.26
C LEU A 782 10.08 -3.63 32.27
N SER A 783 9.90 -3.05 31.08
CA SER A 783 9.04 -3.60 30.01
C SER A 783 9.56 -4.95 29.48
N PHE A 784 10.87 -5.06 29.23
CA PHE A 784 11.45 -6.34 28.81
C PHE A 784 11.45 -7.39 29.94
N GLN A 785 11.72 -7.00 31.19
CA GLN A 785 11.61 -7.90 32.35
C GLN A 785 10.18 -8.42 32.52
N ALA A 786 9.16 -7.56 32.43
CA ALA A 786 7.76 -7.95 32.48
C ALA A 786 7.39 -8.93 31.35
N SER A 787 7.90 -8.70 30.13
CA SER A 787 7.73 -9.59 28.98
C SER A 787 8.32 -10.99 29.23
N ILE A 788 9.55 -11.09 29.77
CA ILE A 788 10.20 -12.37 30.08
C ILE A 788 9.49 -13.07 31.26
N GLU A 789 9.10 -12.32 32.29
CA GLU A 789 8.36 -12.87 33.43
C GLU A 789 6.95 -13.37 33.08
N LEU A 790 6.40 -13.00 31.93
CA LEU A 790 5.10 -13.47 31.46
C LEU A 790 5.17 -14.79 30.67
N GLU A 791 6.35 -15.26 30.28
CA GLU A 791 6.51 -16.50 29.51
C GLU A 791 5.85 -17.70 30.24
N HIS A 792 5.13 -18.52 29.47
CA HIS A 792 4.32 -19.65 29.95
C HIS A 792 3.16 -19.28 30.91
N LYS A 793 2.92 -17.99 31.19
CA LYS A 793 1.76 -17.52 31.97
C LYS A 793 0.61 -17.10 31.05
N THR A 794 -0.61 -17.17 31.59
CA THR A 794 -1.85 -16.79 30.89
C THR A 794 -1.95 -15.28 30.65
N LEU A 795 -2.59 -14.92 29.53
CA LEU A 795 -2.94 -13.55 29.14
C LEU A 795 -3.97 -12.87 30.06
N SER A 796 -4.66 -13.64 30.92
CA SER A 796 -5.61 -13.14 31.93
C SER A 796 -4.97 -12.99 33.31
N GLY A 797 -5.26 -11.88 34.00
CA GLY A 797 -4.82 -11.60 35.38
C GLY A 797 -4.57 -10.11 35.62
N GLU A 798 -4.08 -9.75 36.81
CA GLU A 798 -3.69 -8.37 37.13
C GLU A 798 -2.39 -7.94 36.41
N PRO A 799 -2.16 -6.63 36.19
CA PRO A 799 -0.90 -6.11 35.66
C PRO A 799 0.31 -6.46 36.54
N LEU A 800 1.50 -6.61 35.94
CA LEU A 800 2.73 -6.90 36.69
C LEU A 800 3.25 -5.66 37.44
N GLU A 801 3.91 -5.87 38.59
CA GLU A 801 4.48 -4.77 39.38
C GLU A 801 5.46 -3.91 38.58
N GLN A 802 6.24 -4.54 37.71
CA GLN A 802 7.22 -3.94 36.80
C GLN A 802 6.58 -2.87 35.92
N LEU A 803 5.34 -3.09 35.49
CA LEU A 803 4.54 -2.12 34.74
C LEU A 803 3.97 -1.03 35.68
N THR A 804 3.50 -1.39 36.88
CA THR A 804 3.02 -0.39 37.86
C THR A 804 4.11 0.55 38.40
N LYS A 805 5.39 0.17 38.25
CA LYS A 805 6.56 0.96 38.61
C LYS A 805 6.93 2.01 37.55
N GLN A 806 6.31 1.96 36.35
CA GLN A 806 6.54 2.94 35.28
C GLN A 806 5.69 4.19 35.48
N LYS A 807 6.28 5.36 35.21
CA LYS A 807 5.74 6.67 35.57
C LYS A 807 4.45 7.02 34.81
N TRP A 808 4.44 6.78 33.50
CA TRP A 808 3.28 7.01 32.63
C TRP A 808 2.04 6.17 33.03
N TRP A 809 2.27 4.98 33.61
CA TRP A 809 1.20 4.11 34.10
C TRP A 809 0.57 4.67 35.39
N GLN A 810 1.38 5.24 36.28
CA GLN A 810 0.94 5.91 37.50
C GLN A 810 0.16 7.20 37.19
N GLU A 811 0.74 8.10 36.38
CA GLU A 811 0.08 9.34 35.93
C GLU A 811 -1.27 9.06 35.25
N ARG A 812 -1.38 7.98 34.47
CA ARG A 812 -2.63 7.57 33.83
C ARG A 812 -3.66 7.00 34.81
N GLN A 813 -3.23 6.21 35.82
CA GLN A 813 -4.13 5.77 36.89
C GLN A 813 -4.66 6.96 37.69
N GLU A 814 -3.81 7.93 38.04
CA GLU A 814 -4.25 9.17 38.69
C GLU A 814 -5.26 9.94 37.83
N ALA A 815 -5.00 10.11 36.53
CA ALA A 815 -5.92 10.76 35.60
C ALA A 815 -7.27 10.00 35.45
N ALA A 816 -7.26 8.67 35.55
CA ALA A 816 -8.48 7.85 35.56
C ALA A 816 -9.26 8.03 36.88
N ASN A 817 -8.58 7.96 38.02
CA ASN A 817 -9.16 8.17 39.35
C ASN A 817 -9.74 9.59 39.50
N GLN A 818 -9.05 10.62 38.99
CA GLN A 818 -9.54 12.00 38.95
C GLN A 818 -10.76 12.20 38.03
N LYS A 819 -10.92 11.36 36.98
CA LYS A 819 -12.14 11.34 36.16
C LYS A 819 -13.28 10.64 36.89
N ALA A 820 -13.03 9.50 37.53
CA ALA A 820 -14.02 8.77 38.33
C ALA A 820 -14.51 9.58 39.55
N ALA A 821 -13.64 10.39 40.15
CA ALA A 821 -13.96 11.24 41.30
C ALA A 821 -14.80 12.50 40.97
N LYS A 822 -15.16 12.74 39.69
CA LYS A 822 -16.04 13.86 39.28
C LYS A 822 -17.47 13.34 39.04
N PRO A 823 -18.41 13.51 39.98
CA PRO A 823 -19.80 13.13 39.76
C PRO A 823 -20.43 13.98 38.65
N SER A 824 -21.23 13.35 37.80
CA SER A 824 -21.92 14.00 36.68
C SER A 824 -23.01 14.95 37.17
N ILE A 825 -22.77 16.27 37.09
CA ILE A 825 -23.80 17.28 37.38
C ILE A 825 -24.78 17.33 36.20
N SER A 826 -25.90 16.62 36.33
CA SER A 826 -27.06 16.78 35.45
C SER A 826 -27.74 18.12 35.71
N GLN A 827 -27.54 19.12 34.86
CA GLN A 827 -28.31 20.37 34.93
C GLN A 827 -29.71 20.19 34.30
N PRO A 828 -30.78 20.73 34.93
CA PRO A 828 -32.10 20.80 34.31
C PRO A 828 -32.18 21.91 33.25
N VAL A 829 -33.15 21.81 32.34
CA VAL A 829 -33.23 22.62 31.12
C VAL A 829 -34.00 23.95 31.30
N GLY A 830 -33.30 25.07 31.08
CA GLY A 830 -33.87 26.34 30.57
C GLY A 830 -34.49 27.33 31.58
N VAL A 831 -34.71 28.62 31.21
CA VAL A 831 -34.34 29.32 29.96
C VAL A 831 -34.40 30.87 30.10
N LYS A 832 -33.60 31.60 29.30
CA LYS A 832 -33.58 33.07 28.98
C LYS A 832 -33.05 34.10 30.02
N GLY A 833 -32.46 35.18 29.47
CA GLY A 833 -31.86 36.37 30.15
C GLY A 833 -32.75 37.62 30.10
N PRO A 834 -32.27 38.87 29.86
CA PRO A 834 -31.09 39.25 29.04
C PRO A 834 -30.09 40.28 29.66
N SER A 835 -29.02 40.59 28.91
CA SER A 835 -28.16 41.81 28.76
C SER A 835 -27.84 42.77 29.96
N ASP A 836 -26.84 43.67 29.95
CA ASP A 836 -26.10 44.29 28.83
C ASP A 836 -24.70 44.89 29.19
N THR A 837 -23.87 45.13 28.16
CA THR A 837 -22.69 46.05 28.08
C THR A 837 -21.46 45.93 29.03
N GLY A 838 -20.27 46.31 28.51
CA GLY A 838 -19.24 47.03 29.28
C GLY A 838 -17.87 46.36 29.51
N GLY A 839 -17.01 46.30 28.47
CA GLY A 839 -15.63 45.79 28.60
C GLY A 839 -14.53 46.87 28.58
N ALA A 840 -13.48 46.73 29.41
CA ALA A 840 -12.25 47.54 29.35
C ALA A 840 -11.01 46.73 29.79
N ARG A 841 -9.80 47.19 29.39
CA ARG A 841 -8.52 46.45 29.47
C ARG A 841 -7.52 47.10 30.44
N ARG A 842 -6.61 46.25 30.97
CA ARG A 842 -5.25 46.56 31.51
C ARG A 842 -5.17 47.38 32.81
N GLY A 843 -4.05 47.19 33.53
CA GLY A 843 -3.53 48.12 34.54
C GLY A 843 -3.30 47.48 35.92
N ALA A 844 -2.06 47.12 36.23
CA ALA A 844 -1.69 46.63 37.56
C ALA A 844 -1.10 47.75 38.43
N LYS A 845 -1.70 48.02 39.61
CA LYS A 845 -1.01 48.35 40.88
C LYS A 845 -2.00 48.55 42.06
N GLN A 846 -1.65 47.96 43.21
CA GLN A 846 -1.84 48.43 44.61
C GLN A 846 -2.97 49.47 44.87
N SER A 847 -4.02 49.25 45.68
CA SER A 847 -3.95 48.94 47.12
C SER A 847 -5.34 49.02 47.83
N ARG A 848 -5.45 48.33 48.98
CA ARG A 848 -6.36 48.50 50.16
C ARG A 848 -7.71 49.26 50.05
N GLY A 849 -8.79 48.59 50.48
CA GLY A 849 -9.93 49.22 51.21
C GLY A 849 -11.34 48.77 50.80
N GLY A 850 -12.18 48.36 51.77
CA GLY A 850 -13.65 48.19 51.63
C GLY A 850 -14.41 49.18 52.54
N PRO A 851 -15.71 48.99 52.89
CA PRO A 851 -16.62 47.86 52.62
C PRO A 851 -18.01 48.26 52.01
N ALA A 852 -19.05 47.42 52.17
CA ALA A 852 -20.43 47.53 51.62
C ALA A 852 -21.44 48.20 52.63
N PRO A 853 -22.80 47.96 52.76
CA PRO A 853 -23.79 47.07 52.06
C PRO A 853 -25.33 47.50 52.01
N ILE A 854 -26.23 46.54 51.64
CA ILE A 854 -27.71 46.30 51.93
C ILE A 854 -28.92 47.14 51.38
N ARG A 855 -29.91 46.44 50.74
CA ARG A 855 -31.42 46.40 50.93
C ARG A 855 -32.21 46.20 49.60
N GLY A 856 -33.38 45.53 49.43
CA GLY A 856 -34.28 44.65 50.26
C GLY A 856 -35.70 45.23 50.54
N GLY A 857 -36.89 44.60 50.37
CA GLY A 857 -37.37 43.26 49.89
C GLY A 857 -38.91 43.04 50.12
N ARG A 858 -39.50 41.82 49.91
CA ARG A 858 -40.95 41.34 50.07
C ARG A 858 -41.93 41.57 48.88
N ALA A 859 -43.11 40.92 48.71
CA ALA A 859 -43.72 39.59 49.09
C ALA A 859 -45.17 39.39 48.49
N ALA A 860 -45.81 38.19 48.65
CA ALA A 860 -47.28 37.84 48.66
C ALA A 860 -47.82 36.72 47.68
N GLN A 861 -49.07 36.23 47.92
CA GLN A 861 -49.81 35.06 47.31
C GLN A 861 -51.23 35.51 46.80
N PRO A 862 -52.34 34.70 46.57
CA PRO A 862 -52.61 33.22 46.54
C PRO A 862 -53.64 32.62 45.51
N ALA A 863 -53.84 31.28 45.50
CA ALA A 863 -55.05 30.45 45.13
C ALA A 863 -55.61 30.43 43.64
N ALA A 864 -56.45 29.51 43.10
CA ALA A 864 -56.83 28.05 43.24
C ALA A 864 -57.81 27.66 42.05
N ARG A 865 -58.64 26.58 41.86
CA ARG A 865 -59.11 25.36 42.60
C ARG A 865 -59.97 24.33 41.74
N ALA A 866 -59.52 23.06 41.49
CA ALA A 866 -60.33 21.80 41.27
C ALA A 866 -61.32 21.64 40.03
N PRO A 867 -62.08 20.52 39.79
CA PRO A 867 -61.86 19.03 39.87
C PRO A 867 -62.48 18.11 38.73
N ALA A 868 -62.29 16.76 38.85
CA ALA A 868 -63.11 15.60 38.33
C ALA A 868 -63.05 15.20 36.82
N ALA A 869 -63.20 13.95 36.33
CA ALA A 869 -63.24 12.52 36.81
C ALA A 869 -62.96 11.57 35.56
N ARG A 870 -63.28 10.26 35.35
CA ARG A 870 -64.01 9.11 35.97
C ARG A 870 -63.71 7.78 35.16
N GLY A 871 -63.75 6.55 35.71
CA GLY A 871 -63.70 5.28 34.89
C GLY A 871 -63.39 3.93 35.62
N ARG A 872 -63.78 2.76 35.04
CA ARG A 872 -63.67 1.34 35.56
C ARG A 872 -63.93 0.28 34.43
N ALA A 873 -63.78 -1.05 34.55
CA ALA A 873 -62.84 -1.97 35.28
C ALA A 873 -63.21 -3.50 35.04
N GLY A 874 -62.23 -4.43 35.01
CA GLY A 874 -62.36 -5.92 34.92
C GLY A 874 -61.06 -6.56 34.38
N ALA A 875 -60.49 -7.72 34.78
CA ALA A 875 -60.95 -9.06 35.27
C ALA A 875 -61.32 -10.06 34.13
N ALA A 876 -60.96 -11.37 34.12
CA ALA A 876 -59.99 -12.22 34.86
C ALA A 876 -59.87 -13.64 34.17
N ALA A 877 -59.09 -14.59 34.74
CA ALA A 877 -59.17 -16.08 34.66
C ALA A 877 -57.99 -16.94 34.10
N LYS A 878 -58.01 -18.22 34.51
CA LYS A 878 -57.25 -19.47 34.20
C LYS A 878 -58.29 -20.65 34.22
N PRO A 879 -58.08 -21.93 33.79
CA PRO A 879 -56.87 -22.76 34.01
C PRO A 879 -56.57 -23.95 33.03
N ASP A 880 -55.54 -24.76 33.41
CA ASP A 880 -55.34 -26.23 33.32
C ASP A 880 -55.20 -27.09 32.01
N ARG A 881 -54.14 -27.94 32.09
CA ARG A 881 -54.05 -29.39 31.75
C ARG A 881 -53.80 -29.95 30.32
N SER A 882 -52.54 -30.37 30.12
CA SER A 882 -52.05 -31.73 29.76
C SER A 882 -52.45 -32.44 28.45
N ALA A 883 -51.43 -32.86 27.67
CA ALA A 883 -51.37 -34.17 26.98
C ALA A 883 -49.93 -34.55 26.55
N LYS A 884 -49.60 -35.86 26.55
CA LYS A 884 -48.42 -36.48 25.89
C LYS A 884 -48.68 -37.99 25.68
N PRO A 885 -48.39 -38.52 24.48
CA PRO A 885 -47.77 -39.86 24.28
C PRO A 885 -46.49 -39.71 23.39
N SER A 886 -45.42 -40.53 23.36
CA SER A 886 -45.20 -42.01 23.38
C SER A 886 -45.73 -42.72 22.11
N THR A 887 -45.12 -43.70 21.44
CA THR A 887 -43.94 -44.61 21.61
C THR A 887 -43.79 -45.42 20.28
N SER A 888 -42.69 -46.04 19.82
CA SER A 888 -41.23 -46.09 20.10
C SER A 888 -40.56 -47.08 19.07
N ILE A 889 -39.28 -47.49 19.24
CA ILE A 889 -38.60 -48.67 18.59
C ILE A 889 -38.21 -48.43 17.09
N THR A 890 -37.08 -48.85 16.46
CA THR A 890 -36.04 -49.91 16.67
C THR A 890 -34.61 -49.48 16.17
N LYS A 891 -33.55 -50.26 16.48
CA LYS A 891 -32.27 -50.39 15.70
C LYS A 891 -32.47 -51.34 14.49
N PRO A 892 -31.68 -51.28 13.37
CA PRO A 892 -30.29 -51.81 13.23
C PRO A 892 -29.30 -50.74 12.71
N GLN A 893 -27.96 -50.83 12.71
CA GLN A 893 -26.93 -51.91 12.58
C GLN A 893 -26.46 -52.18 11.12
N LEU A 894 -25.14 -52.41 10.94
CA LEU A 894 -24.39 -52.49 9.67
C LEU A 894 -24.71 -53.74 8.81
N PRO A 895 -24.32 -53.72 7.52
CA PRO A 895 -23.10 -54.45 7.07
C PRO A 895 -22.11 -53.51 6.31
N THR A 896 -20.76 -53.56 6.38
CA THR A 896 -19.69 -54.59 6.46
C THR A 896 -19.24 -55.24 5.14
N SER A 897 -18.06 -54.86 4.63
CA SER A 897 -17.05 -55.72 3.94
C SER A 897 -15.86 -54.89 3.38
N SER A 898 -14.63 -55.39 3.18
CA SER A 898 -13.78 -56.30 3.99
C SER A 898 -12.38 -56.56 3.36
N SER A 899 -11.29 -56.19 4.03
CA SER A 899 -9.89 -56.70 3.91
C SER A 899 -8.98 -55.78 4.77
N GLN A 900 -8.17 -56.16 5.80
CA GLN A 900 -7.29 -57.32 6.08
C GLN A 900 -6.13 -57.44 5.07
N GLN A 901 -4.84 -57.39 5.44
CA GLN A 901 -4.12 -58.10 6.53
C GLN A 901 -3.11 -57.18 7.29
N GLU A 902 -2.93 -57.29 8.61
CA GLU A 902 -1.94 -58.09 9.41
C GLU A 902 -0.46 -57.65 9.30
N GLY A 903 0.31 -57.52 10.40
CA GLY A 903 -0.08 -57.64 11.82
C GLY A 903 1.11 -57.61 12.82
N GLN A 904 0.76 -57.71 14.12
CA GLN A 904 1.61 -57.96 15.32
C GLN A 904 2.68 -56.88 15.68
N SER A 905 2.81 -56.29 16.89
CA SER A 905 2.37 -56.50 18.30
C SER A 905 3.42 -57.11 19.25
N ASN A 906 3.75 -56.41 20.34
CA ASN A 906 3.94 -56.98 21.69
C ASN A 906 3.92 -55.87 22.77
N THR A 907 3.65 -56.23 24.02
CA THR A 907 3.16 -55.31 25.07
C THR A 907 3.74 -55.64 26.45
N VAL A 908 4.26 -54.63 27.17
CA VAL A 908 4.61 -54.62 28.62
C VAL A 908 4.62 -53.15 29.06
N GLU A 909 4.12 -52.68 30.22
CA GLU A 909 3.11 -53.14 31.18
C GLU A 909 2.57 -51.85 31.87
N ALA A 910 1.44 -51.91 32.58
CA ALA A 910 0.94 -50.78 33.37
C ALA A 910 0.56 -51.22 34.78
N ALA A 911 0.94 -50.42 35.78
CA ALA A 911 0.53 -50.54 37.18
C ALA A 911 -0.14 -49.24 37.63
N GLU A 912 -0.94 -49.32 38.70
CA GLU A 912 -1.98 -48.33 39.01
C GLU A 912 -1.47 -47.09 39.78
N GLU A 913 -2.03 -45.92 39.46
CA GLU A 913 -2.14 -44.78 40.39
C GLU A 913 -3.63 -44.41 40.60
N PRO A 914 -4.03 -43.92 41.78
CA PRO A 914 -5.42 -43.68 42.14
C PRO A 914 -6.00 -42.36 41.59
N ALA A 915 -7.32 -42.31 41.45
CA ALA A 915 -8.05 -41.16 40.92
C ALA A 915 -8.04 -39.93 41.86
N VAL A 916 -7.98 -38.74 41.26
CA VAL A 916 -8.25 -37.42 41.88
C VAL A 916 -9.11 -36.60 40.90
N ASP A 917 -9.98 -35.72 41.42
CA ASP A 917 -11.11 -35.10 40.72
C ASP A 917 -10.82 -34.43 39.35
N ASP A 918 -11.71 -34.70 38.39
CA ASP A 918 -11.84 -33.99 37.11
C ASP A 918 -12.24 -32.52 37.32
N THR A 919 -11.25 -31.67 37.59
CA THR A 919 -11.40 -30.22 37.43
C THR A 919 -10.85 -29.83 36.07
N VAL A 920 -11.72 -29.73 35.06
CA VAL A 920 -11.33 -29.33 33.70
C VAL A 920 -10.89 -27.87 33.68
N ILE A 921 -9.61 -27.64 33.92
CA ILE A 921 -8.96 -26.34 33.74
C ILE A 921 -8.90 -26.07 32.23
N VAL A 922 -9.81 -25.22 31.74
CA VAL A 922 -9.74 -24.67 30.38
C VAL A 922 -8.50 -23.77 30.31
N SER A 923 -7.41 -24.31 29.79
CA SER A 923 -6.13 -23.61 29.65
C SER A 923 -6.29 -22.46 28.64
N GLY A 924 -6.47 -21.24 29.15
CA GLY A 924 -6.46 -20.03 28.34
C GLY A 924 -5.11 -19.82 27.62
N PRO A 925 -5.07 -19.03 26.53
CA PRO A 925 -3.85 -18.83 25.76
C PRO A 925 -2.71 -18.27 26.61
N MET A 926 -1.53 -18.88 26.44
CA MET A 926 -0.30 -18.61 27.18
C MET A 926 0.70 -17.83 26.32
N ASN A 927 1.49 -16.98 26.97
CA ASN A 927 2.63 -16.33 26.33
C ASN A 927 3.71 -17.38 25.97
N ARG A 928 4.26 -17.27 24.75
CA ARG A 928 5.38 -18.10 24.29
C ARG A 928 6.71 -17.51 24.76
N SER A 929 7.71 -18.36 24.98
CA SER A 929 9.09 -17.95 25.25
C SER A 929 9.69 -17.23 24.05
N SER A 930 10.33 -16.08 24.27
CA SER A 930 10.88 -15.23 23.22
C SER A 930 12.34 -14.86 23.48
N HIS A 931 13.20 -15.06 22.47
CA HIS A 931 14.56 -14.56 22.49
C HIS A 931 14.60 -13.03 22.30
N VAL A 932 13.59 -12.44 21.63
CA VAL A 932 13.55 -11.01 21.28
C VAL A 932 13.51 -10.12 22.54
N SER A 933 12.77 -10.55 23.56
CA SER A 933 12.67 -9.82 24.84
C SER A 933 13.97 -9.87 25.64
N ARG A 934 14.70 -11.00 25.59
CA ARG A 934 16.03 -11.13 26.21
C ARG A 934 17.08 -10.31 25.47
N LEU A 935 17.05 -10.32 24.13
CA LEU A 935 17.93 -9.49 23.29
C LEU A 935 17.68 -8.00 23.53
N GLY A 936 16.41 -7.59 23.64
CA GLY A 936 16.03 -6.23 24.03
C GLY A 936 16.51 -5.83 25.43
N LEU A 937 16.37 -6.72 26.42
CA LEU A 937 16.89 -6.47 27.77
C LEU A 937 18.42 -6.39 27.77
N ALA A 938 19.12 -7.27 27.04
CA ALA A 938 20.57 -7.24 26.91
C ALA A 938 21.03 -5.89 26.33
N ARG A 939 20.42 -5.46 25.20
CA ARG A 939 20.65 -4.17 24.54
C ARG A 939 20.39 -2.95 25.42
N ALA A 940 19.45 -3.03 26.38
CA ALA A 940 19.22 -1.99 27.36
C ALA A 940 20.28 -2.03 28.49
N LEU A 941 20.63 -3.21 28.99
CA LEU A 941 21.62 -3.38 30.06
C LEU A 941 23.08 -3.13 29.62
N THR A 942 23.40 -3.10 28.31
CA THR A 942 24.72 -2.60 27.85
C THR A 942 24.91 -1.10 28.03
N ARG A 943 23.84 -0.34 28.25
CA ARG A 943 23.87 1.13 28.34
C ARG A 943 24.25 1.67 29.72
N SER A 944 24.56 0.77 30.66
CA SER A 944 25.18 1.08 31.94
C SER A 944 26.36 0.13 32.15
N SER A 945 27.49 0.68 32.63
CA SER A 945 28.67 -0.07 33.07
C SER A 945 28.32 -1.18 34.04
N ASP A 946 27.43 -0.87 34.99
CA ASP A 946 27.18 -1.65 36.20
C ASP A 946 26.35 -2.92 35.90
N THR A 947 25.85 -3.06 34.66
CA THR A 947 24.99 -4.16 34.23
C THR A 947 25.55 -4.98 33.05
N GLN A 948 26.78 -4.70 32.60
CA GLN A 948 27.40 -5.37 31.46
C GLN A 948 27.54 -6.90 31.64
N GLU A 949 27.85 -7.38 32.85
CA GLU A 949 27.91 -8.84 33.12
C GLU A 949 26.55 -9.53 32.90
N ARG A 950 25.46 -8.90 33.35
CA ARG A 950 24.11 -9.45 33.13
C ARG A 950 23.67 -9.34 31.67
N ALA A 951 24.13 -8.31 30.94
CA ALA A 951 23.95 -8.23 29.49
C ALA A 951 24.66 -9.39 28.77
N ARG A 952 25.95 -9.65 29.08
CA ARG A 952 26.72 -10.80 28.54
C ARG A 952 25.99 -12.14 28.77
N GLN A 953 25.47 -12.37 29.97
CA GLN A 953 24.65 -13.56 30.27
C GLN A 953 23.39 -13.65 29.41
N LEU A 954 22.65 -12.55 29.23
CA LEU A 954 21.43 -12.53 28.41
C LEU A 954 21.71 -12.78 26.92
N TYR A 955 22.83 -12.31 26.37
CA TYR A 955 23.22 -12.70 25.00
C TYR A 955 23.52 -14.20 24.90
N GLN A 956 24.15 -14.81 25.91
CA GLN A 956 24.34 -16.26 25.96
C GLN A 956 23.00 -17.02 26.09
N GLU A 957 22.04 -16.51 26.87
CA GLU A 957 20.66 -17.05 26.89
C GLU A 957 20.00 -16.96 25.50
N VAL A 958 20.14 -15.84 24.78
CA VAL A 958 19.61 -15.66 23.41
C VAL A 958 20.26 -16.63 22.42
N ILE A 959 21.59 -16.79 22.45
CA ILE A 959 22.33 -17.73 21.60
C ILE A 959 21.86 -19.16 21.85
N ALA A 960 21.64 -19.55 23.11
CA ALA A 960 21.12 -20.87 23.46
C ALA A 960 19.67 -21.10 23.01
N MET A 961 18.82 -20.06 23.01
CA MET A 961 17.43 -20.14 22.54
C MET A 961 17.29 -20.09 21.02
N ALA A 962 18.15 -19.34 20.34
CA ALA A 962 18.04 -19.01 18.92
C ALA A 962 19.44 -18.87 18.28
N PRO A 963 20.16 -19.98 18.07
CA PRO A 963 21.59 -19.95 17.69
C PRO A 963 21.86 -19.36 16.30
N GLY A 964 20.85 -19.13 15.46
CA GLY A 964 20.98 -18.47 14.16
C GLY A 964 20.72 -16.96 14.17
N VAL A 965 20.71 -16.29 15.33
CA VAL A 965 20.50 -14.83 15.44
C VAL A 965 21.85 -14.11 15.50
N HIS A 966 22.32 -13.61 14.36
CA HIS A 966 23.64 -12.96 14.20
C HIS A 966 23.87 -11.82 15.19
N ASP A 967 22.86 -10.94 15.37
CA ASP A 967 22.85 -9.83 16.34
C ASP A 967 23.42 -10.22 17.72
N ALA A 968 23.02 -11.38 18.24
CA ALA A 968 23.37 -11.81 19.59
C ALA A 968 24.84 -12.20 19.75
N TYR A 969 25.48 -12.68 18.68
CA TYR A 969 26.92 -12.95 18.65
C TYR A 969 27.69 -11.66 18.46
N ILE A 970 27.25 -10.81 17.52
CA ILE A 970 27.92 -9.55 17.18
C ILE A 970 27.96 -8.60 18.39
N GLU A 971 26.84 -8.43 19.09
CA GLU A 971 26.75 -7.56 20.26
C GLU A 971 27.44 -8.16 21.50
N LEU A 972 27.48 -9.49 21.64
CA LEU A 972 28.27 -10.14 22.69
C LEU A 972 29.78 -9.99 22.45
N VAL A 973 30.24 -10.12 21.20
CA VAL A 973 31.65 -9.93 20.84
C VAL A 973 32.09 -8.50 21.07
N GLN A 974 31.27 -7.50 20.72
CA GLN A 974 31.56 -6.09 21.01
C GLN A 974 31.73 -5.80 22.51
N LEU A 975 31.05 -6.56 23.39
CA LEU A 975 31.26 -6.47 24.84
C LEU A 975 32.48 -7.25 25.35
N LEU A 976 33.09 -8.13 24.55
CA LEU A 976 34.21 -8.96 24.96
C LEU A 976 35.53 -8.45 24.40
N GLU A 977 35.58 -7.96 23.16
CA GLU A 977 36.80 -7.68 22.39
C GLU A 977 37.84 -6.81 23.13
N GLU A 978 37.43 -5.76 23.84
CA GLU A 978 38.34 -4.91 24.62
C GLU A 978 38.90 -5.56 25.90
N SER A 979 38.28 -6.65 26.38
CA SER A 979 38.57 -7.27 27.68
C SER A 979 39.10 -8.71 27.59
N ASP A 980 38.66 -9.46 26.57
CA ASP A 980 39.08 -10.82 26.25
C ASP A 980 38.81 -11.07 24.74
N PRO A 981 39.76 -10.70 23.86
CA PRO A 981 39.62 -10.91 22.42
C PRO A 981 39.71 -12.39 22.02
N GLN A 982 40.17 -13.28 22.90
CA GLN A 982 40.21 -14.73 22.62
C GLN A 982 38.82 -15.36 22.87
N ALA A 983 38.12 -14.98 23.94
CA ALA A 983 36.73 -15.33 24.15
C ALA A 983 35.81 -14.73 23.06
N ALA A 984 36.14 -13.56 22.52
CA ALA A 984 35.44 -12.97 21.37
C ALA A 984 35.52 -13.88 20.12
N VAL A 985 36.71 -14.41 19.79
CA VAL A 985 36.86 -15.41 18.73
C VAL A 985 36.02 -16.65 19.04
N GLU A 986 36.11 -17.20 20.25
CA GLU A 986 35.32 -18.38 20.64
C GLU A 986 33.81 -18.20 20.48
N VAL A 987 33.26 -17.00 20.73
CA VAL A 987 31.84 -16.72 20.53
C VAL A 987 31.46 -16.85 19.06
N TYR A 988 32.16 -16.18 18.13
CA TYR A 988 31.86 -16.32 16.70
C TYR A 988 32.10 -17.74 16.18
N CYS A 989 33.12 -18.45 16.68
CA CYS A 989 33.39 -19.83 16.30
C CYS A 989 32.29 -20.84 16.72
N ARG A 990 31.34 -20.43 17.57
CA ARG A 990 30.14 -21.23 17.93
C ARG A 990 28.94 -20.97 17.02
N PHE A 991 29.01 -20.01 16.09
CA PHE A 991 27.91 -19.70 15.18
C PHE A 991 27.66 -20.86 14.19
N PRO A 992 26.39 -21.30 13.98
CA PRO A 992 26.05 -22.39 13.06
C PRO A 992 26.10 -21.94 11.59
N LEU A 993 27.30 -21.76 11.05
CA LEU A 993 27.52 -21.41 9.65
C LEU A 993 26.92 -22.46 8.70
N LYS A 994 26.20 -21.97 7.68
CA LYS A 994 25.67 -22.79 6.57
C LYS A 994 26.82 -23.25 5.64
N PRO A 995 26.59 -24.23 4.75
CA PRO A 995 27.50 -24.49 3.63
C PRO A 995 27.76 -23.20 2.83
N VAL A 996 28.98 -22.97 2.35
CA VAL A 996 29.37 -21.67 1.75
C VAL A 996 28.50 -21.27 0.54
N ALA A 997 27.97 -22.24 -0.21
CA ALA A 997 27.03 -21.98 -1.31
C ALA A 997 25.63 -21.49 -0.87
N GLU A 998 25.31 -21.57 0.43
CA GLU A 998 24.04 -21.17 1.04
C GLU A 998 24.18 -19.99 2.02
N GLN A 999 25.41 -19.47 2.21
CA GLN A 999 25.68 -18.38 3.15
C GLN A 999 25.14 -17.03 2.66
N SER A 1000 24.52 -16.28 3.56
CA SER A 1000 24.15 -14.88 3.33
C SER A 1000 25.32 -13.93 3.56
N PHE A 1001 25.16 -12.66 3.19
CA PHE A 1001 26.11 -11.60 3.56
C PHE A 1001 26.28 -11.44 5.09
N GLU A 1002 25.27 -11.80 5.89
CA GLU A 1002 25.33 -11.77 7.36
C GLU A 1002 26.12 -12.97 7.90
N ASP A 1003 25.96 -14.17 7.32
CA ASP A 1003 26.82 -15.32 7.63
C ASP A 1003 28.29 -15.02 7.26
N ALA A 1004 28.50 -14.38 6.10
CA ALA A 1004 29.82 -13.96 5.65
C ALA A 1004 30.46 -12.91 6.56
N PHE A 1005 29.68 -11.94 7.08
CA PHE A 1005 30.17 -10.95 8.05
C PHE A 1005 30.82 -11.62 9.28
N ILE A 1006 30.19 -12.65 9.83
CA ILE A 1006 30.75 -13.42 10.95
C ILE A 1006 32.08 -14.09 10.55
N THR A 1007 32.19 -14.66 9.34
CA THR A 1007 33.47 -15.23 8.88
C THR A 1007 34.55 -14.17 8.68
N GLY A 1008 34.20 -12.97 8.20
CA GLY A 1008 35.12 -11.84 8.06
C GLY A 1008 35.64 -11.33 9.40
N GLU A 1009 34.78 -11.30 10.43
CA GLU A 1009 35.18 -10.91 11.79
C GLU A 1009 36.04 -11.98 12.48
N ILE A 1010 35.80 -13.27 12.25
CA ILE A 1010 36.72 -14.35 12.68
C ILE A 1010 38.11 -14.13 12.06
N VAL A 1011 38.20 -13.81 10.76
CA VAL A 1011 39.47 -13.46 10.11
C VAL A 1011 40.10 -12.23 10.76
N ARG A 1012 39.33 -11.15 10.95
CA ARG A 1012 39.81 -9.89 11.54
C ARG A 1012 40.45 -10.11 12.92
N LEU A 1013 39.76 -10.81 13.80
CA LEU A 1013 40.21 -11.06 15.18
C LEU A 1013 41.43 -11.99 15.22
N LEU A 1014 41.42 -13.09 14.47
CA LEU A 1014 42.56 -14.02 14.41
C LEU A 1014 43.83 -13.35 13.84
N MET A 1015 43.69 -12.51 12.81
CA MET A 1015 44.79 -11.73 12.24
C MET A 1015 45.33 -10.68 13.22
N ALA A 1016 44.46 -10.02 13.99
CA ALA A 1016 44.84 -9.04 15.01
C ALA A 1016 45.56 -9.67 16.21
N LEU A 1017 45.28 -10.95 16.50
CA LEU A 1017 45.95 -11.74 17.54
C LEU A 1017 47.21 -12.50 17.02
N GLU A 1018 47.59 -12.30 15.75
CA GLU A 1018 48.65 -13.04 15.05
C GLU A 1018 48.49 -14.59 15.05
N LEU A 1019 47.25 -15.09 15.18
CA LEU A 1019 46.92 -16.51 15.26
C LEU A 1019 46.80 -17.18 13.89
N TYR A 1020 47.87 -17.12 13.09
CA TYR A 1020 47.88 -17.56 11.68
C TYR A 1020 47.65 -19.07 11.49
N ASP A 1021 48.11 -19.91 12.43
CA ASP A 1021 47.92 -21.38 12.40
C ASP A 1021 46.53 -21.84 12.89
N HIS A 1022 45.62 -20.92 13.22
CA HIS A 1022 44.31 -21.28 13.80
C HIS A 1022 43.43 -22.01 12.79
N LEU A 1023 42.89 -23.18 13.19
CA LEU A 1023 42.15 -24.12 12.32
C LEU A 1023 41.01 -23.50 11.51
N LEU A 1024 40.38 -22.44 12.02
CA LEU A 1024 39.25 -21.76 11.36
C LEU A 1024 39.67 -20.58 10.47
N LEU A 1025 40.93 -20.14 10.48
CA LEU A 1025 41.37 -19.00 9.67
C LEU A 1025 41.23 -19.28 8.16
N GLY A 1026 41.76 -20.42 7.69
CA GLY A 1026 41.64 -20.85 6.28
C GLY A 1026 40.19 -21.03 5.82
N PRO A 1027 39.35 -21.81 6.52
CA PRO A 1027 37.92 -21.94 6.21
C PRO A 1027 37.17 -20.60 6.17
N SER A 1028 37.40 -19.70 7.14
CA SER A 1028 36.76 -18.39 7.17
C SER A 1028 37.25 -17.45 6.06
N LEU A 1029 38.55 -17.49 5.70
CA LEU A 1029 39.08 -16.76 4.52
C LEU A 1029 38.39 -17.22 3.22
N VAL A 1030 38.21 -18.53 3.03
CA VAL A 1030 37.50 -19.08 1.84
C VAL A 1030 36.03 -18.67 1.84
N ALA A 1031 35.34 -18.78 2.97
CA ALA A 1031 33.92 -18.42 3.08
C ALA A 1031 33.69 -16.92 2.80
N TYR A 1032 34.42 -16.05 3.49
CA TYR A 1032 34.36 -14.60 3.31
C TYR A 1032 34.73 -14.20 1.88
N GLY A 1033 35.80 -14.77 1.32
CA GLY A 1033 36.25 -14.51 -0.05
C GLY A 1033 35.28 -14.98 -1.14
N LYS A 1034 34.51 -16.05 -0.92
CA LYS A 1034 33.48 -16.51 -1.87
C LYS A 1034 32.22 -15.64 -1.86
N VAL A 1035 31.77 -15.18 -0.70
CA VAL A 1035 30.53 -14.38 -0.59
C VAL A 1035 30.76 -12.89 -0.85
N MET A 1036 31.91 -12.35 -0.43
CA MET A 1036 32.24 -10.91 -0.56
C MET A 1036 33.20 -10.60 -1.73
N GLY A 1037 33.86 -11.61 -2.29
CA GLY A 1037 34.86 -11.46 -3.36
C GLY A 1037 36.29 -11.25 -2.85
N LEU A 1038 37.29 -11.56 -3.69
CA LEU A 1038 38.71 -11.49 -3.33
C LEU A 1038 39.19 -10.10 -2.90
N SER A 1039 38.57 -9.01 -3.39
CA SER A 1039 38.95 -7.65 -3.02
C SER A 1039 38.80 -7.36 -1.53
N CYS A 1040 37.88 -8.07 -0.84
CA CYS A 1040 37.74 -7.99 0.61
C CYS A 1040 38.84 -8.73 1.39
N LEU A 1041 39.68 -9.51 0.69
CA LEU A 1041 40.80 -10.24 1.28
C LEU A 1041 42.17 -9.59 1.08
N GLU A 1042 42.33 -8.63 0.16
CA GLU A 1042 43.64 -8.07 -0.25
C GLU A 1042 44.54 -7.70 0.95
N LYS A 1043 44.03 -6.88 1.88
CA LYS A 1043 44.74 -6.51 3.13
C LYS A 1043 45.20 -7.72 3.96
N TYR A 1044 44.41 -8.79 4.02
CA TYR A 1044 44.73 -10.00 4.78
C TYR A 1044 45.69 -10.92 4.02
N ILE A 1045 45.63 -10.91 2.68
CA ILE A 1045 46.58 -11.61 1.81
C ILE A 1045 47.97 -11.00 1.97
N ASP A 1046 48.09 -9.67 1.89
CA ASP A 1046 49.37 -8.97 2.04
C ASP A 1046 50.03 -9.27 3.40
N ILE A 1047 49.27 -9.23 4.50
CA ILE A 1047 49.75 -9.57 5.86
C ILE A 1047 50.23 -11.02 5.95
N LEU A 1048 49.53 -11.97 5.31
CA LEU A 1048 49.93 -13.37 5.29
C LEU A 1048 51.17 -13.61 4.40
N ASP A 1049 51.34 -12.85 3.32
CA ASP A 1049 52.48 -12.93 2.41
C ASP A 1049 53.75 -12.41 3.11
N ASP A 1050 53.67 -11.24 3.76
CA ASP A 1050 54.71 -10.69 4.64
C ASP A 1050 55.11 -11.67 5.76
N LYS A 1051 54.14 -12.42 6.30
CA LYS A 1051 54.34 -13.46 7.33
C LYS A 1051 54.71 -14.83 6.75
N CYS A 1052 54.95 -14.94 5.44
CA CYS A 1052 55.36 -16.15 4.70
C CYS A 1052 54.38 -17.35 4.81
N MET A 1053 53.08 -17.10 4.99
CA MET A 1053 52.02 -18.12 5.13
C MET A 1053 51.56 -18.69 3.77
N THR A 1054 52.50 -18.95 2.86
CA THR A 1054 52.23 -19.27 1.44
C THR A 1054 51.32 -20.49 1.25
N LYS A 1055 51.49 -21.55 2.05
CA LYS A 1055 50.63 -22.74 2.02
C LYS A 1055 49.16 -22.43 2.33
N LEU A 1056 48.90 -21.53 3.28
CA LEU A 1056 47.55 -21.10 3.62
C LEU A 1056 46.96 -20.31 2.45
N LEU A 1057 47.73 -19.37 1.89
CA LEU A 1057 47.34 -18.54 0.74
C LEU A 1057 47.02 -19.37 -0.50
N MET A 1058 47.85 -20.35 -0.85
CA MET A 1058 47.61 -21.28 -1.96
C MET A 1058 46.28 -22.04 -1.78
N SER A 1059 46.10 -22.65 -0.61
CA SER A 1059 44.87 -23.37 -0.23
C SER A 1059 43.63 -22.48 -0.33
N VAL A 1060 43.71 -21.23 0.15
CA VAL A 1060 42.60 -20.27 0.10
C VAL A 1060 42.27 -19.89 -1.34
N TYR A 1061 43.27 -19.54 -2.15
CA TYR A 1061 43.09 -19.15 -3.55
C TYR A 1061 42.49 -20.28 -4.40
N ALA A 1062 42.99 -21.50 -4.28
CA ALA A 1062 42.45 -22.65 -5.02
C ALA A 1062 40.99 -22.92 -4.65
N LYS A 1063 40.67 -22.91 -3.34
CA LYS A 1063 39.33 -23.21 -2.83
C LYS A 1063 38.30 -22.11 -3.13
N ILE A 1064 38.69 -20.83 -3.19
CA ILE A 1064 37.78 -19.76 -3.63
C ILE A 1064 37.43 -19.89 -5.11
N ASN A 1065 38.38 -20.33 -5.95
CA ASN A 1065 38.18 -20.51 -7.40
C ASN A 1065 37.62 -21.90 -7.79
N ASP A 1066 37.21 -22.73 -6.81
CA ASP A 1066 36.71 -24.10 -7.00
C ASP A 1066 37.64 -25.02 -7.81
N ARG A 1067 38.95 -24.90 -7.59
CA ARG A 1067 40.01 -25.68 -8.24
C ARG A 1067 40.85 -26.47 -7.23
N PRO A 1068 41.46 -27.60 -7.62
CA PRO A 1068 42.48 -28.25 -6.81
C PRO A 1068 43.76 -27.39 -6.77
N GLU A 1069 44.57 -27.57 -5.72
CA GLU A 1069 45.83 -26.84 -5.54
C GLU A 1069 46.89 -27.23 -6.60
N ASP A 1070 46.77 -28.43 -7.19
CA ASP A 1070 47.61 -28.94 -8.28
C ASP A 1070 47.13 -28.52 -9.70
N ASP A 1071 46.10 -27.67 -9.82
CA ASP A 1071 45.62 -27.20 -11.12
C ASP A 1071 46.68 -26.35 -11.84
N GLN A 1072 46.84 -26.54 -13.15
CA GLN A 1072 47.94 -25.90 -13.91
C GLN A 1072 47.85 -24.37 -13.90
N GLU A 1073 46.65 -23.79 -14.01
CA GLU A 1073 46.47 -22.33 -13.97
C GLU A 1073 46.71 -21.77 -12.56
N MET A 1074 46.34 -22.53 -11.52
CA MET A 1074 46.67 -22.19 -10.12
C MET A 1074 48.19 -22.27 -9.86
N LEU A 1075 48.86 -23.33 -10.30
CA LEU A 1075 50.31 -23.51 -10.15
C LEU A 1075 51.12 -22.42 -10.87
N ASP A 1076 50.68 -21.97 -12.05
CA ASP A 1076 51.35 -20.87 -12.76
C ASP A 1076 51.07 -19.50 -12.11
N PHE A 1077 49.89 -19.29 -11.52
CA PHE A 1077 49.61 -18.13 -10.66
C PHE A 1077 50.47 -18.14 -9.39
N PHE A 1078 50.62 -19.29 -8.71
CA PHE A 1078 51.43 -19.41 -7.50
C PHE A 1078 52.92 -19.16 -7.76
N LYS A 1079 53.47 -19.60 -8.91
CA LYS A 1079 54.82 -19.23 -9.37
C LYS A 1079 54.96 -17.74 -9.64
N PHE A 1080 53.96 -17.13 -10.30
CA PHE A 1080 53.94 -15.67 -10.53
C PHE A 1080 53.92 -14.87 -9.22
N LYS A 1081 53.28 -15.41 -8.18
CA LYS A 1081 53.29 -14.89 -6.81
C LYS A 1081 54.52 -15.28 -5.97
N CYS A 1082 55.45 -16.08 -6.51
CA CYS A 1082 56.63 -16.60 -5.79
C CYS A 1082 56.30 -17.44 -4.53
N TRP A 1083 55.13 -18.11 -4.50
CA TRP A 1083 54.69 -18.95 -3.39
C TRP A 1083 55.20 -20.41 -3.46
N ILE A 1084 55.78 -20.80 -4.62
CA ILE A 1084 56.37 -22.12 -4.92
C ILE A 1084 57.66 -21.91 -5.73
#